data_AF-A0A1L9RMG9-F1
#
_entry.id   AF-A0A1L9RMG9-F1
#
_cell.length_a   1.000
_cell.length_b   1.000
_cell.length_c   1.000
_cell.angle_alpha   90.00
_cell.angle_beta   90.00
_cell.angle_gamma   90.00
#
_symmetry.space_group_name_H-M   'P 1'
#
loop_
_entity.id
_entity.type
_entity.pdbx_description
1 polymer ?
#
loop_
_entity_poly.entity_id
_entity_poly.type
_entity_poly.pdbx_seq_one_letter_code
_entity_poly.pdbx_strand_id
1 'polypeptide(L)'
;MSDFFIPPPGLAFRLLGQRSNRVLVANSNDTLTDYELGAKYADQWFTLEPAPTSGQYYIKSTASANQGKVIFCRAAEGEVGVWNKDYDDQHFILEPGVGEFLGGFRLHAPSTNRVITAQPSANWVRNYPADGTKYNDQYFSFLFEDTEIDRVEYDATDARPVGTMPTSFPVELVNRGNTPAKLNANMSRSVSETASFDFHTGMTLTVGATFKSGIPFIAEGEIKTEFSVSTDFTWGKATTVTSQIGSSVEIEVPPHSSQKVVGVYKRSTINLTATIYSKSKSTGVEVVTKAIYRDSSMVMMPLKQTSILEELGDPFVPLRYLRSIAAHLLTTDPGLPRSNPTFSHWQDPPHPLATIQSPTFPEKTDVAIIGSGITGLSVARTLLEGDSSSQVTVLEARTLCSGATGRNGGQLAANIGEEYSHLVSMYGVEAVGRIAEFTFLNLQEMYEIANEYAGESEAQTLEKLRVFLTDETFESFKESITRLETDHPRFKGIYTILDADRLKEHNITGAGGALLPAGTLWPYRLVTAIFANLLNTHKSRFSIEANTPATSVAYNPDNDPSHPYTIHTPRGPLRARKIAYCTNAYTGHLLPQLRGRVYPFKGTMTVQRPEKSVPNKGDSLSWGFHYPPSYSPQSKQYAAGLYYLAQNAKSGDFFFGGENASFDECLSADDSHVGNESITELLNTLPGFLGVQEPRDWELVRAWSGIMGFTADGLPVVGQLPSSLTERNGDGEYIAAAFNGYGMANCLLSGQALAKMMMGEDVSSWFPDAYGIHDERLRMLTVQNSMQYYIDLLAEEERPSSP
;
A
#
# COMPACT_ATOMS: atom_id res chain seq x y z
N MET A 1 13.75 25.16 -14.98
CA MET A 1 15.05 24.79 -15.56
C MET A 1 16.01 24.72 -14.39
N SER A 2 16.69 23.59 -14.18
CA SER A 2 17.75 23.51 -13.16
C SER A 2 18.87 24.47 -13.54
N ASP A 3 19.26 25.38 -12.66
CA ASP A 3 20.40 26.26 -12.90
C ASP A 3 21.67 25.41 -13.08
N PHE A 4 22.14 25.30 -14.33
CA PHE A 4 23.35 24.58 -14.67
C PHE A 4 24.55 25.23 -13.96
N PHE A 5 25.30 24.45 -13.18
CA PHE A 5 26.41 24.97 -12.39
C PHE A 5 27.62 25.27 -13.26
N ILE A 6 28.01 26.54 -13.30
CA ILE A 6 29.24 27.02 -13.92
C ILE A 6 30.31 27.16 -12.82
N PRO A 7 31.46 26.48 -12.91
CA PRO A 7 32.50 26.60 -11.91
C PRO A 7 33.05 28.03 -11.84
N PRO A 8 33.25 28.59 -10.63
CA PRO A 8 33.87 29.90 -10.49
C PRO A 8 35.32 29.87 -10.95
N PRO A 9 35.90 31.02 -11.35
CA PRO A 9 37.31 31.11 -11.68
C PRO A 9 38.21 30.60 -10.54
N GLY A 10 39.18 29.75 -10.89
CA GLY A 10 40.14 29.19 -9.93
C GLY A 10 39.73 27.85 -9.29
N LEU A 11 38.52 27.32 -9.56
CA LEU A 11 38.18 25.94 -9.24
C LEU A 11 38.65 25.01 -10.37
N ALA A 12 39.53 24.07 -10.07
CA ALA A 12 40.02 23.12 -11.07
C ALA A 12 39.05 21.96 -11.29
N PHE A 13 38.96 21.49 -12.53
CA PHE A 13 38.15 20.34 -12.93
C PHE A 13 38.81 19.55 -14.06
N ARG A 14 38.41 18.30 -14.22
CA ARG A 14 38.66 17.47 -15.41
C ARG A 14 37.37 17.37 -16.22
N LEU A 15 37.49 17.23 -17.53
CA LEU A 15 36.34 17.08 -18.44
C LEU A 15 36.19 15.62 -18.83
N LEU A 16 35.15 14.96 -18.30
CA LEU A 16 34.84 13.56 -18.59
C LEU A 16 33.86 13.47 -19.77
N GLY A 17 34.25 12.82 -20.86
CA GLY A 17 33.35 12.55 -21.98
C GLY A 17 32.30 11.49 -21.62
N GLN A 18 31.03 11.77 -21.85
CA GLN A 18 29.93 10.88 -21.45
C GLN A 18 29.92 9.56 -22.23
N ARG A 19 30.15 9.60 -23.55
CA ARG A 19 30.24 8.39 -24.38
C ARG A 19 31.57 7.66 -24.24
N SER A 20 32.68 8.40 -24.17
CA SER A 20 34.01 7.80 -24.11
C SER A 20 34.32 7.21 -22.72
N ASN A 21 33.76 7.80 -21.66
CA ASN A 21 34.16 7.58 -20.28
C ASN A 21 35.67 7.85 -20.05
N ARG A 22 36.21 8.83 -20.79
CA ARG A 22 37.62 9.26 -20.77
C ARG A 22 37.73 10.74 -20.43
N VAL A 23 38.83 11.14 -19.80
CA VAL A 23 39.08 12.53 -19.40
C VAL A 23 39.97 13.24 -20.41
N LEU A 24 39.64 14.48 -20.78
CA LEU A 24 40.46 15.29 -21.68
C LEU A 24 41.84 15.61 -21.08
N VAL A 25 42.84 15.69 -21.95
CA VAL A 25 44.25 15.89 -21.60
C VAL A 25 44.86 16.96 -22.50
N ALA A 26 45.41 18.00 -21.89
CA ALA A 26 46.19 19.03 -22.57
C ALA A 26 47.68 18.62 -22.56
N ASN A 27 48.17 18.03 -23.64
CA ASN A 27 49.54 17.56 -23.74
C ASN A 27 50.53 18.72 -23.91
N SER A 28 51.81 18.48 -23.61
CA SER A 28 52.88 19.49 -23.73
C SER A 28 53.25 19.86 -25.18
N ASN A 29 52.77 19.09 -26.17
CA ASN A 29 52.97 19.31 -27.60
C ASN A 29 51.78 20.04 -28.26
N ASP A 30 51.01 20.80 -27.48
CA ASP A 30 49.85 21.59 -27.93
C ASP A 30 48.64 20.79 -28.43
N THR A 31 48.64 19.47 -28.22
CA THR A 31 47.52 18.59 -28.60
C THR A 31 46.54 18.36 -27.46
N LEU A 32 45.25 18.23 -27.80
CA LEU A 32 44.20 17.82 -26.87
C LEU A 32 43.84 16.36 -27.16
N THR A 33 44.07 15.48 -26.19
CA THR A 33 43.75 14.04 -26.28
C THR A 33 42.89 13.60 -25.10
N ASP A 34 42.79 12.29 -24.84
CA ASP A 34 42.08 11.76 -23.69
C ASP A 34 42.75 10.53 -23.05
N TYR A 35 42.60 10.38 -21.74
CA TYR A 35 43.04 9.21 -20.98
C TYR A 35 41.86 8.48 -20.36
N GLU A 36 42.04 7.18 -20.07
CA GLU A 36 41.06 6.41 -19.31
C GLU A 36 40.80 7.05 -17.95
N LEU A 37 39.55 6.97 -17.50
CA LEU A 37 39.20 7.40 -16.16
C LEU A 37 39.93 6.53 -15.14
N GLY A 38 40.87 7.14 -14.40
CA GLY A 38 41.71 6.42 -13.45
C GLY A 38 42.69 7.36 -12.74
N ALA A 39 43.99 7.09 -12.92
CA ALA A 39 45.05 7.92 -12.34
C ALA A 39 44.92 9.39 -12.76
N LYS A 40 45.04 10.28 -11.77
CA LYS A 40 44.96 11.74 -11.93
C LYS A 40 46.33 12.27 -12.35
N TYR A 41 46.42 12.91 -13.51
CA TYR A 41 47.66 13.54 -14.02
C TYR A 41 47.50 15.05 -14.13
N ALA A 42 48.61 15.79 -14.06
CA ALA A 42 48.59 17.27 -14.01
C ALA A 42 48.04 17.92 -15.30
N ASP A 43 48.15 17.23 -16.42
CA ASP A 43 47.68 17.62 -17.77
C ASP A 43 46.18 17.40 -18.00
N GLN A 44 45.46 16.78 -17.04
CA GLN A 44 44.02 16.56 -17.11
C GLN A 44 43.19 17.72 -16.53
N TRP A 45 43.84 18.67 -15.86
CA TRP A 45 43.17 19.69 -15.05
C TRP A 45 43.05 21.02 -15.78
N PHE A 46 41.86 21.60 -15.65
CA PHE A 46 41.48 22.85 -16.28
C PHE A 46 40.78 23.77 -15.27
N THR A 47 40.81 25.07 -15.55
CA THR A 47 39.99 26.08 -14.88
C THR A 47 39.20 26.87 -15.92
N LEU A 48 38.04 27.39 -15.52
CA LEU A 48 37.21 28.23 -16.38
C LEU A 48 37.55 29.71 -16.15
N GLU A 49 37.79 30.45 -17.22
CA GLU A 49 37.94 31.92 -17.17
C GLU A 49 36.90 32.58 -18.08
N PRO A 50 36.30 33.73 -17.71
CA PRO A 50 35.40 34.46 -18.59
C PRO A 50 36.09 34.90 -19.89
N ALA A 51 35.39 34.75 -21.02
CA ALA A 51 35.79 35.31 -22.30
C ALA A 51 35.24 36.75 -22.47
N PRO A 52 35.72 37.52 -23.47
CA PRO A 52 35.25 38.89 -23.70
C PRO A 52 33.74 39.00 -23.92
N THR A 53 33.13 37.97 -24.52
CA THR A 53 31.68 37.90 -24.71
C THR A 53 31.00 37.25 -23.50
N SER A 54 29.99 37.93 -22.94
CA SER A 54 29.21 37.42 -21.80
C SER A 54 28.61 36.03 -22.09
N GLY A 55 28.71 35.11 -21.13
CA GLY A 55 28.25 33.73 -21.27
C GLY A 55 29.21 32.80 -22.03
N GLN A 56 30.38 33.30 -22.45
CA GLN A 56 31.44 32.49 -23.06
C GLN A 56 32.66 32.39 -22.14
N TYR A 57 33.44 31.32 -22.32
CA TYR A 57 34.52 30.95 -21.43
C TYR A 57 35.75 30.45 -22.16
N TYR A 58 36.91 30.71 -21.58
CA TYR A 58 38.14 29.98 -21.87
C TYR A 58 38.24 28.76 -20.95
N ILE A 59 38.68 27.64 -21.50
CA ILE A 59 39.01 26.42 -20.75
C ILE A 59 40.53 26.35 -20.66
N LYS A 60 41.09 26.81 -19.54
CA LYS A 60 42.52 27.01 -19.37
C LYS A 60 43.18 25.80 -18.72
N SER A 61 44.28 25.31 -19.29
CA SER A 61 45.07 24.23 -18.68
C SER A 61 45.77 24.73 -17.42
N THR A 62 45.77 23.92 -16.35
CA THR A 62 46.53 24.20 -15.13
C THR A 62 47.94 23.59 -15.15
N ALA A 63 48.25 22.74 -16.13
CA ALA A 63 49.55 22.09 -16.24
C ALA A 63 50.68 23.10 -16.49
N SER A 64 51.80 22.98 -15.77
CA SER A 64 52.95 23.88 -15.89
C SER A 64 53.53 23.92 -17.31
N ALA A 65 53.50 22.80 -18.05
CA ALA A 65 53.96 22.72 -19.44
C ALA A 65 53.11 23.56 -20.42
N ASN A 66 51.89 23.91 -20.01
CA ASN A 66 50.89 24.62 -20.81
C ASN A 66 50.47 25.94 -20.15
N GLN A 67 51.38 26.57 -19.42
CA GLN A 67 51.12 27.82 -18.72
C GLN A 67 50.57 28.88 -19.68
N GLY A 68 49.36 29.39 -19.38
CA GLY A 68 48.70 30.42 -20.18
C GLY A 68 47.95 29.90 -21.42
N LYS A 69 47.99 28.59 -21.70
CA LYS A 69 47.29 27.99 -22.82
C LYS A 69 45.85 27.60 -22.48
N VAL A 70 44.96 27.78 -23.45
CA VAL A 70 43.53 27.48 -23.40
C VAL A 70 43.17 26.51 -24.53
N ILE A 71 42.09 25.75 -24.36
CA ILE A 71 41.57 24.89 -25.43
C ILE A 71 41.13 25.75 -26.62
N PHE A 72 41.39 25.28 -27.84
CA PHE A 72 40.82 25.82 -29.07
C PHE A 72 40.03 24.74 -29.83
N CYS A 73 39.05 25.18 -30.63
CA CYS A 73 38.29 24.33 -31.55
C CYS A 73 38.08 25.03 -32.89
N ARG A 74 38.83 24.61 -33.91
CA ARG A 74 38.85 25.23 -35.25
C ARG A 74 37.79 24.67 -36.17
N ALA A 75 37.53 25.38 -37.27
CA ALA A 75 36.53 24.98 -38.26
C ALA A 75 36.91 23.74 -39.08
N ALA A 76 38.21 23.44 -39.22
CA ALA A 76 38.70 22.25 -39.92
C ALA A 76 38.50 20.98 -39.08
N GLU A 77 38.15 19.87 -39.73
CA GLU A 77 37.84 18.61 -39.04
C GLU A 77 39.02 18.12 -38.20
N GLY A 78 38.77 17.82 -36.92
CA GLY A 78 39.77 17.26 -36.02
C GLY A 78 40.78 18.28 -35.47
N GLU A 79 40.70 19.55 -35.86
CA GLU A 79 41.56 20.60 -35.31
C GLU A 79 41.05 21.09 -33.95
N VAL A 80 41.49 20.37 -32.91
CA VAL A 80 41.32 20.71 -31.50
C VAL A 80 42.68 20.61 -30.80
N GLY A 81 42.93 21.48 -29.83
CA GLY A 81 44.23 21.52 -29.16
C GLY A 81 44.25 22.55 -28.04
N VAL A 82 45.45 22.88 -27.57
CA VAL A 82 45.68 23.98 -26.63
C VAL A 82 46.66 24.99 -27.20
N TRP A 83 46.39 26.28 -26.99
CA TRP A 83 47.25 27.35 -27.49
C TRP A 83 47.16 28.60 -26.60
N ASN A 84 48.09 29.56 -26.81
CA ASN A 84 48.04 30.85 -26.11
C ASN A 84 46.73 31.58 -26.39
N LYS A 85 46.21 32.23 -25.35
CA LYS A 85 44.92 32.93 -25.31
C LYS A 85 44.93 34.20 -26.18
N ASP A 86 44.58 34.07 -27.46
CA ASP A 86 44.69 35.15 -28.47
C ASP A 86 43.56 35.15 -29.53
N TYR A 87 42.72 34.12 -29.59
CA TYR A 87 41.83 33.88 -30.74
C TYR A 87 40.37 33.59 -30.36
N ASP A 88 39.44 33.85 -31.27
CA ASP A 88 37.99 33.63 -31.06
C ASP A 88 37.59 32.16 -31.11
N ASP A 89 38.40 31.28 -31.69
CA ASP A 89 38.20 29.82 -31.71
C ASP A 89 38.46 29.15 -30.34
N GLN A 90 38.80 29.96 -29.34
CA GLN A 90 39.08 29.55 -27.96
C GLN A 90 37.93 29.87 -26.98
N HIS A 91 36.86 30.50 -27.47
CA HIS A 91 35.72 30.89 -26.63
C HIS A 91 34.64 29.81 -26.72
N PHE A 92 34.18 29.32 -25.58
CA PHE A 92 33.20 28.24 -25.50
C PHE A 92 31.93 28.66 -24.76
N ILE A 93 30.78 28.26 -25.30
CA ILE A 93 29.50 28.18 -24.59
C ILE A 93 29.38 26.77 -24.03
N LEU A 94 29.05 26.67 -22.74
CA LEU A 94 28.71 25.40 -22.11
C LEU A 94 27.21 25.16 -22.31
N GLU A 95 26.85 24.32 -23.27
CA GLU A 95 25.45 24.08 -23.63
C GLU A 95 24.89 22.87 -22.87
N PRO A 96 23.98 23.05 -21.90
CA PRO A 96 23.48 21.95 -21.09
C PRO A 96 22.68 20.94 -21.93
N GLY A 97 22.85 19.65 -21.63
CA GLY A 97 22.04 18.58 -22.19
C GLY A 97 20.62 18.54 -21.64
N VAL A 98 19.70 18.00 -22.43
CA VAL A 98 18.29 17.78 -22.08
C VAL A 98 17.90 16.34 -22.42
N GLY A 99 16.84 15.81 -21.80
CA GLY A 99 16.39 14.44 -22.05
C GLY A 99 17.46 13.40 -21.67
N GLU A 100 17.84 12.55 -22.62
CA GLU A 100 18.87 11.50 -22.42
C GLU A 100 20.28 12.07 -22.14
N PHE A 101 20.53 13.34 -22.47
CA PHE A 101 21.81 14.01 -22.25
C PHE A 101 21.86 14.81 -20.92
N LEU A 102 20.84 14.68 -20.07
CA LEU A 102 20.75 15.39 -18.80
C LEU A 102 21.96 15.06 -17.90
N GLY A 103 22.57 16.08 -17.29
CA GLY A 103 23.77 15.95 -16.47
C GLY A 103 25.11 16.12 -17.23
N GLY A 104 25.04 16.34 -18.55
CA GLY A 104 26.19 16.72 -19.38
C GLY A 104 26.01 18.09 -20.04
N PHE A 105 27.06 18.57 -20.68
CA PHE A 105 27.06 19.78 -21.52
C PHE A 105 27.98 19.63 -22.73
N ARG A 106 27.65 20.33 -23.82
CA ARG A 106 28.54 20.43 -24.99
C ARG A 106 29.50 21.61 -24.82
N LEU A 107 30.71 21.43 -25.32
CA LEU A 107 31.71 22.49 -25.46
C LEU A 107 31.57 23.12 -26.84
N HIS A 108 30.69 24.11 -26.98
CA HIS A 108 30.40 24.76 -28.27
C HIS A 108 31.28 25.99 -28.47
N ALA A 109 32.15 25.99 -29.49
CA ALA A 109 32.89 27.14 -29.96
C ALA A 109 32.07 27.93 -31.00
N PRO A 110 31.49 29.11 -30.67
CA PRO A 110 30.53 29.78 -31.53
C PRO A 110 31.15 30.36 -32.81
N SER A 111 32.40 30.81 -32.74
CA SER A 111 33.11 31.43 -33.87
C SER A 111 33.35 30.46 -35.03
N THR A 112 33.44 29.16 -34.73
CA THR A 112 33.65 28.09 -35.72
C THR A 112 32.43 27.21 -35.93
N ASN A 113 31.36 27.41 -35.13
CA ASN A 113 30.16 26.58 -35.09
C ASN A 113 30.49 25.09 -34.91
N ARG A 114 31.41 24.80 -33.98
CA ARG A 114 31.89 23.44 -33.70
C ARG A 114 31.72 23.06 -32.23
N VAL A 115 31.49 21.78 -31.99
CA VAL A 115 31.54 21.16 -30.66
C VAL A 115 32.71 20.18 -30.57
N ILE A 116 33.34 20.09 -29.41
CA ILE A 116 34.35 19.05 -29.14
C ILE A 116 33.64 17.69 -29.02
N THR A 117 34.29 16.64 -29.52
CA THR A 117 33.81 15.25 -29.45
C THR A 117 34.88 14.34 -28.88
N ALA A 118 34.47 13.35 -28.07
CA ALA A 118 35.34 12.31 -27.52
C ALA A 118 34.69 10.92 -27.69
N GLN A 119 35.37 10.02 -28.40
CA GLN A 119 34.89 8.65 -28.67
C GLN A 119 35.60 7.63 -27.78
N PRO A 120 35.08 6.40 -27.61
CA PRO A 120 35.73 5.37 -26.79
C PRO A 120 37.14 4.97 -27.24
N SER A 121 37.49 5.21 -28.52
CA SER A 121 38.83 4.96 -29.06
C SER A 121 39.86 5.90 -28.42
N ALA A 122 40.96 5.35 -27.90
CA ALA A 122 42.00 6.13 -27.24
C ALA A 122 42.58 7.24 -28.14
N ASN A 123 42.77 8.43 -27.59
CA ASN A 123 43.29 9.63 -28.27
C ASN A 123 42.40 10.13 -29.42
N TRP A 124 41.08 9.85 -29.36
CA TRP A 124 40.14 10.31 -30.37
C TRP A 124 39.32 11.51 -29.88
N VAL A 125 40.00 12.67 -29.79
CA VAL A 125 39.35 13.96 -29.55
C VAL A 125 39.32 14.75 -30.85
N ARG A 126 38.13 15.14 -31.29
CA ARG A 126 37.89 15.85 -32.56
C ARG A 126 36.87 16.95 -32.38
N ASN A 127 36.45 17.57 -33.48
CA ASN A 127 35.32 18.48 -33.52
C ASN A 127 34.22 18.00 -34.49
N TYR A 128 33.01 18.49 -34.29
CA TYR A 128 31.83 18.21 -35.12
C TYR A 128 30.97 19.49 -35.27
N PRO A 129 30.21 19.69 -36.36
CA PRO A 129 29.32 20.85 -36.49
C PRO A 129 28.31 20.94 -35.33
N ALA A 130 28.18 22.11 -34.71
CA ALA A 130 27.34 22.28 -33.51
C ALA A 130 25.83 22.22 -33.81
N ASP A 131 25.45 22.56 -35.04
CA ASP A 131 24.10 22.48 -35.61
C ASP A 131 23.74 21.10 -36.18
N GLY A 132 24.70 20.17 -36.23
CA GLY A 132 24.45 18.79 -36.63
C GLY A 132 23.68 17.98 -35.59
N THR A 133 23.42 16.71 -35.92
CA THR A 133 22.78 15.77 -34.99
C THR A 133 23.58 15.66 -33.69
N LYS A 134 22.88 15.71 -32.56
CA LYS A 134 23.47 15.62 -31.23
C LYS A 134 23.71 14.15 -30.87
N TYR A 135 24.94 13.82 -30.46
CA TYR A 135 25.34 12.47 -30.07
C TYR A 135 26.02 12.50 -28.70
N ASN A 136 25.99 11.38 -27.97
CA ASN A 136 26.58 11.26 -26.62
C ASN A 136 28.08 11.61 -26.55
N ASP A 137 28.85 11.46 -27.64
CA ASP A 137 30.26 11.85 -27.71
C ASP A 137 30.51 13.35 -27.69
N GLN A 138 29.47 14.18 -27.85
CA GLN A 138 29.57 15.64 -27.77
C GLN A 138 29.42 16.17 -26.34
N TYR A 139 29.06 15.32 -25.37
CA TYR A 139 28.69 15.73 -24.02
C TYR A 139 29.78 15.39 -23.01
N PHE A 140 30.03 16.35 -22.12
CA PHE A 140 31.00 16.27 -21.04
C PHE A 140 30.35 16.53 -19.68
N SER A 141 30.97 16.01 -18.64
CA SER A 141 30.64 16.33 -17.25
C SER A 141 31.89 16.80 -16.51
N PHE A 142 31.70 17.68 -15.53
CA PHE A 142 32.79 18.14 -14.68
C PHE A 142 33.16 17.06 -13.66
N LEU A 143 34.46 16.79 -13.52
CA LEU A 143 35.05 16.10 -12.38
C LEU A 143 35.93 17.08 -11.61
N PHE A 144 35.35 17.75 -10.62
CA PHE A 144 36.04 18.76 -9.82
C PHE A 144 37.22 18.18 -9.04
N GLU A 145 38.13 19.07 -8.67
CA GLU A 145 39.19 18.75 -7.73
C GLU A 145 38.64 18.45 -6.34
N ASP A 146 39.50 17.91 -5.48
CA ASP A 146 39.09 17.56 -4.13
C ASP A 146 38.73 18.84 -3.36
N THR A 147 37.49 18.92 -2.91
CA THR A 147 36.99 19.99 -2.05
C THR A 147 36.79 19.46 -0.64
N GLU A 148 36.82 20.36 0.34
CA GLU A 148 36.44 20.07 1.71
C GLU A 148 35.24 20.91 2.10
N ILE A 149 34.26 20.28 2.75
CA ILE A 149 33.07 20.97 3.24
C ILE A 149 33.49 21.78 4.48
N ASP A 150 33.35 23.10 4.38
CA ASP A 150 33.78 24.07 5.39
C ASP A 150 32.65 24.30 6.41
N ARG A 151 31.43 24.58 5.92
CA ARG A 151 30.25 24.85 6.77
C ARG A 151 28.94 24.58 6.05
N VAL A 152 27.88 24.42 6.83
CA VAL A 152 26.48 24.31 6.37
C VAL A 152 25.68 25.43 7.02
N GLU A 153 24.97 26.20 6.20
CA GLU A 153 24.06 27.25 6.66
C GLU A 153 22.63 26.88 6.27
N TYR A 154 21.70 26.92 7.23
CA TYR A 154 20.29 26.63 6.99
C TYR A 154 19.51 27.93 6.81
N ASP A 155 18.64 27.96 5.80
CA ASP A 155 17.66 29.02 5.63
C ASP A 155 16.33 28.61 6.26
N ALA A 156 15.96 29.31 7.34
CA ALA A 156 14.74 29.06 8.10
C ALA A 156 13.58 29.98 7.71
N THR A 157 13.75 30.88 6.72
CA THR A 157 12.76 31.93 6.42
C THR A 157 11.42 31.40 5.86
N ASP A 158 11.43 30.26 5.16
CA ASP A 158 10.23 29.64 4.56
C ASP A 158 9.83 28.31 5.21
N ALA A 159 10.42 27.98 6.35
CA ALA A 159 10.26 26.68 6.96
C ALA A 159 8.90 26.52 7.64
N ARG A 160 8.10 25.54 7.21
CA ARG A 160 6.81 25.21 7.81
C ARG A 160 6.83 23.76 8.31
N PRO A 161 6.47 23.49 9.58
CA PRO A 161 6.29 22.11 10.04
C PRO A 161 5.15 21.46 9.25
N VAL A 162 5.43 20.31 8.63
CA VAL A 162 4.44 19.55 7.85
C VAL A 162 4.05 18.29 8.62
N GLY A 163 2.74 18.13 8.88
CA GLY A 163 2.18 17.01 9.63
C GLY A 163 2.45 17.09 11.13
N THR A 164 1.44 16.76 11.94
CA THR A 164 1.60 16.68 13.39
C THR A 164 0.91 15.43 13.92
N MET A 165 1.68 14.50 14.49
CA MET A 165 1.14 13.47 15.36
C MET A 165 1.60 13.76 16.80
N PRO A 166 0.67 14.01 17.74
CA PRO A 166 1.03 14.15 19.15
C PRO A 166 1.42 12.77 19.70
N THR A 167 2.61 12.68 20.28
CA THR A 167 3.05 11.52 21.05
C THR A 167 3.08 11.92 22.52
N SER A 168 2.46 11.14 23.38
CA SER A 168 2.43 11.42 24.82
C SER A 168 3.13 10.32 25.61
N PHE A 169 3.77 10.72 26.71
CA PHE A 169 4.39 9.79 27.65
C PHE A 169 3.86 10.08 29.05
N PRO A 170 3.15 9.14 29.67
CA PRO A 170 2.71 9.31 31.03
C PRO A 170 3.82 8.93 32.02
N VAL A 171 3.97 9.74 33.05
CA VAL A 171 4.72 9.40 34.26
C VAL A 171 3.71 9.28 35.39
N GLU A 172 3.63 8.10 36.00
CA GLU A 172 2.79 7.88 37.16
C GLU A 172 3.56 8.21 38.43
N LEU A 173 2.97 9.08 39.25
CA LEU A 173 3.46 9.43 40.57
C LEU A 173 2.53 8.78 41.60
N VAL A 174 3.08 7.90 42.43
CA VAL A 174 2.28 7.16 43.42
C VAL A 174 2.66 7.63 44.81
N ASN A 175 1.67 8.10 45.58
CA ASN A 175 1.84 8.37 46.99
C ASN A 175 1.13 7.27 47.82
N ARG A 176 1.93 6.39 48.41
CA ARG A 176 1.47 5.32 49.32
C ARG A 176 1.45 5.74 50.79
N GLY A 177 1.81 6.98 51.09
CA GLY A 177 1.83 7.55 52.43
C GLY A 177 0.44 7.98 52.90
N ASN A 178 0.32 8.31 54.18
CA ASN A 178 -0.93 8.78 54.80
C ASN A 178 -1.14 10.30 54.68
N THR A 179 -0.18 11.03 54.12
CA THR A 179 -0.22 12.50 53.93
C THR A 179 0.17 12.86 52.49
N PRO A 180 -0.32 13.98 51.93
CA PRO A 180 0.08 14.45 50.61
C PRO A 180 1.61 14.54 50.46
N ALA A 181 2.14 14.21 49.28
CA ALA A 181 3.57 14.21 49.01
C ALA A 181 3.87 14.92 47.68
N LYS A 182 4.86 15.81 47.67
CA LYS A 182 5.36 16.44 46.44
C LYS A 182 6.34 15.50 45.75
N LEU A 183 6.05 15.13 44.51
CA LEU A 183 6.82 14.19 43.71
C LEU A 183 7.15 14.82 42.36
N ASN A 184 8.36 14.56 41.86
CA ASN A 184 8.83 15.07 40.57
C ASN A 184 8.53 14.07 39.45
N ALA A 185 7.76 14.51 38.45
CA ALA A 185 7.62 13.79 37.19
C ALA A 185 8.74 14.19 36.23
N ASN A 186 9.79 13.37 36.20
CA ASN A 186 10.88 13.51 35.24
C ASN A 186 10.50 12.78 33.94
N MET A 187 10.26 13.51 32.86
CA MET A 187 9.98 12.94 31.54
C MET A 187 11.19 13.17 30.67
N SER A 188 11.90 12.11 30.29
CA SER A 188 12.95 12.16 29.28
C SER A 188 12.83 10.98 28.32
N ARG A 189 13.08 11.24 27.04
CA ARG A 189 13.07 10.21 26.00
C ARG A 189 14.22 10.45 25.03
N SER A 190 14.93 9.37 24.69
CA SER A 190 15.82 9.37 23.53
C SER A 190 14.98 9.10 22.29
N VAL A 191 15.10 9.95 21.28
CA VAL A 191 14.41 9.83 20.00
C VAL A 191 15.46 9.68 18.93
N SER A 192 15.33 8.65 18.10
CA SER A 192 16.18 8.42 16.93
C SER A 192 15.38 8.68 15.67
N GLU A 193 15.84 9.62 14.85
CA GLU A 193 15.17 10.10 13.64
C GLU A 193 16.13 10.13 12.46
N THR A 194 15.59 10.21 11.25
CA THR A 194 16.38 10.08 10.03
C THR A 194 16.43 11.43 9.33
N ALA A 195 17.63 11.96 9.17
CA ALA A 195 17.89 13.21 8.48
C ALA A 195 18.69 12.98 7.19
N SER A 196 18.35 13.70 6.13
CA SER A 196 19.05 13.62 4.84
C SER A 196 19.27 15.01 4.22
N PHE A 197 20.27 15.08 3.34
CA PHE A 197 20.51 16.22 2.47
C PHE A 197 20.35 15.77 1.02
N ASP A 198 19.42 16.41 0.33
CA ASP A 198 19.13 16.14 -1.08
C ASP A 198 19.66 17.28 -1.94
N PHE A 199 20.36 16.95 -3.02
CA PHE A 199 20.87 17.97 -3.95
C PHE A 199 19.73 18.80 -4.53
N HIS A 200 19.89 20.13 -4.53
CA HIS A 200 18.95 21.04 -5.15
C HIS A 200 19.58 21.77 -6.35
N THR A 201 20.63 22.55 -6.11
CA THR A 201 21.37 23.30 -7.16
C THR A 201 22.83 23.56 -6.75
N GLY A 202 23.66 24.04 -7.67
CA GLY A 202 25.06 24.36 -7.39
C GLY A 202 26.02 23.20 -7.70
N MET A 203 27.18 23.17 -7.03
CA MET A 203 28.20 22.13 -7.26
C MET A 203 27.71 20.78 -6.74
N THR A 204 27.79 19.71 -7.55
CA THR A 204 27.46 18.37 -7.08
C THR A 204 28.57 17.85 -6.16
N LEU A 205 28.23 17.48 -4.93
CA LEU A 205 29.14 16.79 -4.01
C LEU A 205 29.21 15.30 -4.37
N THR A 206 30.37 14.69 -4.13
CA THR A 206 30.55 13.25 -4.36
C THR A 206 29.70 12.46 -3.35
N VAL A 207 28.87 11.52 -3.84
CA VAL A 207 28.10 10.63 -2.97
C VAL A 207 29.05 9.88 -2.05
N GLY A 208 28.79 9.91 -0.74
CA GLY A 208 29.71 9.36 0.27
C GLY A 208 30.64 10.38 0.93
N ALA A 209 30.68 11.64 0.47
CA ALA A 209 31.42 12.70 1.16
C ALA A 209 30.85 12.92 2.56
N THR A 210 31.71 12.89 3.58
CA THR A 210 31.32 13.05 4.98
C THR A 210 31.54 14.47 5.48
N PHE A 211 30.62 15.02 6.25
CA PHE A 211 30.75 16.34 6.86
C PHE A 211 30.02 16.40 8.20
N LYS A 212 30.44 17.30 9.08
CA LYS A 212 29.73 17.59 10.33
C LYS A 212 28.79 18.75 10.13
N SER A 213 27.57 18.62 10.61
CA SER A 213 26.60 19.72 10.66
C SER A 213 25.83 19.71 11.97
N GLY A 214 25.40 20.89 12.42
CA GLY A 214 24.39 21.03 13.47
C GLY A 214 23.03 20.59 12.96
N ILE A 215 22.14 20.18 13.87
CA ILE A 215 20.79 19.72 13.53
C ILE A 215 19.79 20.84 13.86
N PRO A 216 18.99 21.28 12.89
CA PRO A 216 17.87 22.18 13.13
C PRO A 216 16.81 21.53 14.02
N PHE A 217 16.20 22.29 14.92
CA PHE A 217 15.05 21.85 15.73
C PHE A 217 14.09 23.03 15.95
N ILE A 218 12.85 22.75 16.35
CA ILE A 218 11.86 23.78 16.65
C ILE A 218 11.76 23.95 18.16
N ALA A 219 11.93 25.19 18.64
CA ALA A 219 11.70 25.57 20.03
C ALA A 219 10.80 26.80 20.09
N GLU A 220 9.72 26.72 20.88
CA GLU A 220 8.79 27.85 21.11
C GLU A 220 8.19 28.46 19.82
N GLY A 221 8.08 27.67 18.76
CA GLY A 221 7.51 28.11 17.48
C GLY A 221 8.51 28.74 16.51
N GLU A 222 9.79 28.86 16.89
CA GLU A 222 10.88 29.28 16.01
C GLU A 222 11.82 28.09 15.72
N ILE A 223 12.34 28.00 14.49
CA ILE A 223 13.38 27.03 14.15
C ILE A 223 14.71 27.59 14.62
N LYS A 224 15.35 26.85 15.53
CA LYS A 224 16.68 27.13 16.06
C LYS A 224 17.65 26.06 15.60
N THR A 225 18.92 26.42 15.46
CA THR A 225 20.00 25.47 15.24
C THR A 225 20.80 25.36 16.54
N GLU A 226 20.92 24.16 17.11
CA GLU A 226 21.78 23.96 18.28
C GLU A 226 23.20 23.68 17.80
N PHE A 227 24.15 24.52 18.22
CA PHE A 227 25.57 24.36 17.88
C PHE A 227 26.31 23.37 18.81
N SER A 228 25.64 22.79 19.80
CA SER A 228 26.25 21.93 20.84
C SER A 228 26.37 20.44 20.44
N VAL A 229 25.56 19.97 19.49
CA VAL A 229 25.57 18.58 18.99
C VAL A 229 25.85 18.57 17.49
N SER A 230 27.09 18.22 17.11
CA SER A 230 27.45 18.02 15.70
C SER A 230 27.28 16.55 15.32
N THR A 231 26.58 16.29 14.21
CA THR A 231 26.40 14.93 13.67
C THR A 231 27.23 14.76 12.39
N ASP A 232 27.83 13.58 12.24
CA ASP A 232 28.51 13.18 11.02
C ASP A 232 27.48 12.74 9.96
N PHE A 233 27.32 13.55 8.94
CA PHE A 233 26.48 13.26 7.79
C PHE A 233 27.30 12.67 6.65
N THR A 234 26.65 11.86 5.83
CA THR A 234 27.19 11.39 4.55
C THR A 234 26.31 11.89 3.42
N TRP A 235 26.86 12.68 2.51
CA TRP A 235 26.14 13.23 1.37
C TRP A 235 25.48 12.14 0.51
N GLY A 236 24.19 12.34 0.18
CA GLY A 236 23.38 11.39 -0.58
C GLY A 236 22.95 10.15 0.21
N LYS A 237 23.12 10.13 1.54
CA LYS A 237 22.63 9.06 2.41
C LYS A 237 21.84 9.62 3.59
N ALA A 238 20.80 8.89 3.97
CA ALA A 238 20.05 9.16 5.17
C ALA A 238 20.88 8.79 6.41
N THR A 239 20.91 9.67 7.40
CA THR A 239 21.69 9.51 8.65
C THR A 239 20.73 9.46 9.83
N THR A 240 20.89 8.47 10.70
CA THR A 240 20.12 8.40 11.94
C THR A 240 20.72 9.33 12.99
N VAL A 241 19.94 10.32 13.40
CA VAL A 241 20.23 11.30 14.43
C VAL A 241 19.52 10.85 15.71
N THR A 242 20.22 10.87 16.85
CA THR A 242 19.58 10.59 18.16
C THR A 242 19.67 11.80 19.08
N SER A 243 18.53 12.24 19.59
CA SER A 243 18.39 13.40 20.48
C SER A 243 17.66 13.02 21.76
N GLN A 244 18.05 13.59 22.91
CA GLN A 244 17.28 13.47 24.14
C GLN A 244 16.37 14.68 24.32
N ILE A 245 15.07 14.43 24.45
CA ILE A 245 14.08 15.45 24.79
C ILE A 245 13.54 15.16 26.19
N GLY A 246 13.48 16.17 27.05
CA GLY A 246 12.94 15.97 28.40
C GLY A 246 12.64 17.25 29.16
N SER A 247 11.72 17.15 30.13
CA SER A 247 11.33 18.20 31.07
C SER A 247 10.94 17.57 32.42
N SER A 248 10.96 18.37 33.48
CA SER A 248 10.61 17.94 34.83
C SER A 248 9.58 18.90 35.44
N VAL A 249 8.60 18.34 36.16
CA VAL A 249 7.60 19.12 36.90
C VAL A 249 7.33 18.50 38.27
N GLU A 250 7.25 19.34 39.30
CA GLU A 250 6.92 18.93 40.67
C GLU A 250 5.41 19.01 40.90
N ILE A 251 4.80 17.92 41.38
CA ILE A 251 3.35 17.82 41.59
C ILE A 251 3.06 17.20 42.95
N GLU A 252 2.05 17.72 43.65
CA GLU A 252 1.58 17.19 44.93
C GLU A 252 0.54 16.08 44.72
N VAL A 253 0.84 14.89 45.24
CA VAL A 253 0.02 13.68 45.12
C VAL A 253 -0.64 13.33 46.46
N PRO A 254 -1.99 13.23 46.55
CA PRO A 254 -2.71 12.89 47.78
C PRO A 254 -2.36 11.50 48.34
N PRO A 255 -2.64 11.23 49.64
CA PRO A 255 -2.44 9.93 50.27
C PRO A 255 -3.13 8.80 49.52
N HIS A 256 -2.50 7.62 49.48
CA HIS A 256 -3.06 6.38 48.88
C HIS A 256 -3.61 6.55 47.46
N SER A 257 -3.02 7.45 46.69
CA SER A 257 -3.46 7.75 45.33
C SER A 257 -2.29 7.78 44.38
N SER A 258 -2.57 7.63 43.09
CA SER A 258 -1.63 7.96 42.03
C SER A 258 -2.13 9.16 41.23
N GLN A 259 -1.19 9.89 40.64
CA GLN A 259 -1.46 10.90 39.64
C GLN A 259 -0.62 10.63 38.40
N LYS A 260 -1.26 10.73 37.24
CA LYS A 260 -0.60 10.56 35.95
C LYS A 260 -0.27 11.94 35.36
N VAL A 261 1.00 12.18 35.12
CA VAL A 261 1.49 13.42 34.50
C VAL A 261 1.82 13.10 33.05
N VAL A 262 1.19 13.79 32.10
CA VAL A 262 1.34 13.47 30.68
C VAL A 262 2.14 14.58 29.99
N GLY A 263 3.37 14.25 29.59
CA GLY A 263 4.15 15.08 28.68
C GLY A 263 3.70 14.84 27.25
N VAL A 264 3.28 15.90 26.55
CA VAL A 264 2.88 15.82 25.13
C VAL A 264 3.96 16.44 24.26
N TYR A 265 4.42 15.67 23.29
CA TYR A 265 5.39 16.09 22.28
C TYR A 265 4.74 16.00 20.91
N LYS A 266 5.03 16.94 20.02
CA LYS A 266 4.58 16.86 18.62
C LYS A 266 5.75 16.43 17.75
N ARG A 267 5.56 15.41 16.93
CA ARG A 267 6.50 15.14 15.84
C ARG A 267 6.11 15.99 14.62
N SER A 268 7.08 16.65 14.00
CA SER A 268 6.88 17.48 12.82
C SER A 268 7.99 17.24 11.80
N THR A 269 7.65 17.18 10.52
CA THR A 269 8.67 17.13 9.47
C THR A 269 9.15 18.55 9.16
N ILE A 270 10.46 18.76 9.15
CA ILE A 270 11.11 20.00 8.76
C ILE A 270 11.78 19.80 7.40
N ASN A 271 11.42 20.66 6.45
CA ASN A 271 12.14 20.81 5.19
C ASN A 271 12.80 22.19 5.20
N LEU A 272 14.14 22.24 5.15
CA LEU A 272 14.91 23.48 5.07
C LEU A 272 15.74 23.52 3.80
N THR A 273 15.91 24.70 3.24
CA THR A 273 17.01 24.91 2.30
C THR A 273 18.31 25.00 3.09
N ALA A 274 19.31 24.23 2.70
CA ALA A 274 20.65 24.27 3.26
C ALA A 274 21.66 24.71 2.19
N THR A 275 22.59 25.56 2.57
CA THR A 275 23.70 26.01 1.74
C THR A 275 24.97 25.40 2.31
N ILE A 276 25.57 24.48 1.57
CA ILE A 276 26.81 23.80 1.92
C ILE A 276 27.95 24.53 1.22
N TYR A 277 28.84 25.12 2.01
CA TYR A 277 30.04 25.79 1.53
C TYR A 277 31.19 24.80 1.55
N SER A 278 31.82 24.59 0.41
CA SER A 278 33.04 23.80 0.30
C SER A 278 34.18 24.69 -0.20
N LYS A 279 35.41 24.36 0.19
CA LYS A 279 36.63 25.02 -0.30
C LYS A 279 37.44 24.05 -1.13
N SER A 280 37.96 24.51 -2.26
CA SER A 280 39.00 23.77 -2.97
C SER A 280 40.19 23.55 -2.06
N LYS A 281 40.65 22.30 -1.93
CA LYS A 281 41.84 21.99 -1.12
C LYS A 281 43.13 22.58 -1.70
N SER A 282 43.15 22.88 -2.99
CA SER A 282 44.34 23.39 -3.66
C SER A 282 44.40 24.93 -3.68
N THR A 283 43.26 25.60 -3.89
CA THR A 283 43.19 27.06 -4.08
C THR A 283 42.45 27.82 -2.97
N GLY A 284 41.69 27.12 -2.12
CA GLY A 284 40.84 27.73 -1.10
C GLY A 284 39.59 28.43 -1.67
N VAL A 285 39.36 28.35 -2.98
CA VAL A 285 38.16 28.93 -3.63
C VAL A 285 36.91 28.30 -3.04
N GLU A 286 36.00 29.15 -2.58
CA GLU A 286 34.72 28.72 -2.03
C GLU A 286 33.71 28.42 -3.14
N VAL A 287 33.01 27.31 -2.98
CA VAL A 287 31.97 26.80 -3.88
C VAL A 287 30.77 26.39 -3.07
N VAL A 288 29.59 26.53 -3.66
CA VAL A 288 28.32 26.36 -2.95
C VAL A 288 27.51 25.24 -3.57
N THR A 289 26.99 24.38 -2.71
CA THR A 289 25.96 23.39 -3.01
C THR A 289 24.71 23.77 -2.24
N LYS A 290 23.61 24.07 -2.94
CA LYS A 290 22.30 24.18 -2.31
C LYS A 290 21.66 22.81 -2.22
N ALA A 291 21.15 22.49 -1.05
CA ALA A 291 20.51 21.23 -0.73
C ALA A 291 19.16 21.48 -0.05
N ILE A 292 18.29 20.47 -0.07
CA ILE A 292 17.14 20.41 0.82
C ILE A 292 17.50 19.49 1.97
N TYR A 293 17.55 20.03 3.18
CA TYR A 293 17.62 19.25 4.41
C TYR A 293 16.23 18.77 4.79
N ARG A 294 16.10 17.47 5.07
CA ARG A 294 14.85 16.84 5.50
C ARG A 294 15.09 16.10 6.79
N ASP A 295 14.27 16.38 7.80
CA ASP A 295 14.27 15.65 9.07
C ASP A 295 12.86 15.62 9.67
N SER A 296 12.61 14.68 10.57
CA SER A 296 11.35 14.47 11.26
C SER A 296 11.33 15.00 12.70
N SER A 297 11.88 16.19 12.97
CA SER A 297 12.15 16.69 14.32
C SER A 297 10.92 16.81 15.25
N MET A 298 11.08 16.49 16.54
CA MET A 298 10.02 16.68 17.56
C MET A 298 10.08 18.06 18.25
N VAL A 299 8.90 18.67 18.47
CA VAL A 299 8.68 19.92 19.21
C VAL A 299 8.03 19.62 20.57
N MET A 300 8.60 20.15 21.65
CA MET A 300 7.99 20.06 22.99
C MET A 300 6.86 21.08 23.13
N MET A 301 5.68 20.64 23.57
CA MET A 301 4.59 21.54 23.95
C MET A 301 4.58 21.80 25.46
N PRO A 302 3.96 22.91 25.92
CA PRO A 302 3.76 23.14 27.35
C PRO A 302 3.01 21.96 27.99
N LEU A 303 3.48 21.56 29.18
CA LEU A 303 2.97 20.41 29.93
C LEU A 303 1.49 20.59 30.25
N LYS A 304 0.69 19.55 30.00
CA LYS A 304 -0.71 19.51 30.39
C LYS A 304 -0.85 18.57 31.59
N GLN A 305 -1.20 19.14 32.75
CA GLN A 305 -1.53 18.34 33.93
C GLN A 305 -2.92 17.74 33.73
N THR A 306 -3.07 16.44 33.98
CA THR A 306 -4.37 15.77 33.96
C THR A 306 -4.47 14.91 35.21
N SER A 307 -5.26 15.34 36.20
CA SER A 307 -5.46 14.60 37.43
C SER A 307 -6.56 13.55 37.24
N ILE A 308 -6.17 12.27 37.22
CA ILE A 308 -7.08 11.13 37.34
C ILE A 308 -6.87 10.58 38.77
N LEU A 309 -7.92 10.57 39.58
CA LEU A 309 -7.93 9.95 40.90
C LEU A 309 -8.46 8.52 40.76
N GLU A 310 -7.58 7.53 40.86
CA GLU A 310 -7.96 6.11 40.91
C GLU A 310 -7.82 5.59 42.34
N GLU A 311 -8.91 5.10 42.92
CA GLU A 311 -8.86 4.25 44.13
C GLU A 311 -8.42 2.83 43.72
N LEU A 312 -7.44 2.28 44.42
CA LEU A 312 -6.83 0.98 44.10
C LEU A 312 -7.84 -0.19 44.23
N GLY A 313 -8.41 -0.62 43.10
CA GLY A 313 -9.14 -1.89 42.92
C GLY A 313 -9.02 -2.41 41.47
N ASP A 314 -8.71 -3.69 41.29
CA ASP A 314 -8.36 -4.39 40.02
C ASP A 314 -9.34 -5.59 39.79
N PRO A 315 -9.63 -6.11 38.56
CA PRO A 315 -8.73 -6.07 37.40
C PRO A 315 -9.23 -5.61 36.02
N PHE A 316 -8.44 -4.71 35.43
CA PHE A 316 -8.41 -4.42 33.99
C PHE A 316 -7.59 -5.49 33.25
N VAL A 317 -8.06 -5.90 32.07
CA VAL A 317 -7.30 -6.79 31.18
C VAL A 317 -6.15 -5.99 30.54
N PRO A 318 -4.87 -6.31 30.79
CA PRO A 318 -3.76 -5.53 30.25
C PRO A 318 -3.72 -5.62 28.71
N LEU A 319 -3.42 -4.53 28.00
CA LEU A 319 -3.21 -4.52 26.53
C LEU A 319 -2.26 -5.63 26.02
N ARG A 320 -1.32 -6.08 26.87
CA ARG A 320 -0.46 -7.26 26.58
C ARG A 320 -1.25 -8.56 26.42
N TYR A 321 -2.30 -8.77 27.22
CA TYR A 321 -3.17 -9.93 27.16
C TYR A 321 -4.01 -9.92 25.88
N LEU A 322 -4.60 -8.78 25.51
CA LEU A 322 -5.35 -8.64 24.25
C LEU A 322 -4.46 -8.86 23.02
N ARG A 323 -3.22 -8.35 23.02
CA ARG A 323 -2.23 -8.66 21.97
C ARG A 323 -1.92 -10.15 21.87
N SER A 324 -1.78 -10.83 23.01
CA SER A 324 -1.51 -12.28 23.02
C SER A 324 -2.69 -13.10 22.51
N ILE A 325 -3.93 -12.69 22.83
CA ILE A 325 -5.15 -13.33 22.33
C ILE A 325 -5.31 -13.10 20.83
N ALA A 326 -5.19 -11.86 20.36
CA ALA A 326 -5.31 -11.55 18.93
C ALA A 326 -4.27 -12.33 18.10
N ALA A 327 -3.00 -12.34 18.53
CA ALA A 327 -1.96 -13.13 17.85
C ALA A 327 -2.31 -14.63 17.81
N HIS A 328 -2.83 -15.18 18.91
CA HIS A 328 -3.27 -16.57 18.96
C HIS A 328 -4.42 -16.85 18.00
N LEU A 329 -5.46 -16.02 17.99
CA LEU A 329 -6.64 -16.19 17.13
C LEU A 329 -6.27 -16.08 15.65
N LEU A 330 -5.45 -15.09 15.27
CA LEU A 330 -5.03 -14.89 13.88
C LEU A 330 -4.17 -16.04 13.33
N THR A 331 -3.44 -16.75 14.19
CA THR A 331 -2.54 -17.85 13.80
C THR A 331 -3.14 -19.24 14.03
N THR A 332 -4.34 -19.31 14.61
CA THR A 332 -5.03 -20.58 14.88
C THR A 332 -5.41 -21.26 13.56
N ASP A 333 -5.32 -22.60 13.55
CA ASP A 333 -5.81 -23.39 12.43
C ASP A 333 -7.33 -23.20 12.30
N PRO A 334 -7.85 -22.65 11.18
CA PRO A 334 -9.29 -22.51 11.00
C PRO A 334 -10.02 -23.87 10.99
N GLY A 335 -9.29 -24.96 10.71
CA GLY A 335 -9.84 -26.30 10.56
C GLY A 335 -10.68 -26.43 9.29
N LEU A 336 -11.42 -27.54 9.21
CA LEU A 336 -12.48 -27.69 8.23
C LEU A 336 -13.69 -26.82 8.60
N PRO A 337 -14.51 -26.39 7.61
CA PRO A 337 -15.82 -25.80 7.87
C PRO A 337 -16.63 -26.69 8.83
N ARG A 338 -17.30 -26.09 9.81
CA ARG A 338 -18.05 -26.85 10.81
C ARG A 338 -19.15 -27.65 10.14
N SER A 339 -19.37 -28.88 10.61
CA SER A 339 -20.38 -29.80 10.06
C SER A 339 -21.82 -29.39 10.36
N ASN A 340 -22.01 -28.50 11.34
CA ASN A 340 -23.29 -28.00 11.82
C ASN A 340 -23.38 -26.46 11.72
N PRO A 341 -23.24 -25.85 10.53
CA PRO A 341 -23.29 -24.40 10.41
C PRO A 341 -24.68 -23.85 10.68
N THR A 342 -24.75 -22.57 11.06
CA THR A 342 -26.01 -21.83 11.09
C THR A 342 -26.65 -21.80 9.70
N PHE A 343 -27.98 -21.79 9.65
CA PHE A 343 -28.71 -21.97 8.39
C PHE A 343 -28.90 -20.63 7.66
N SER A 344 -28.24 -20.46 6.51
CA SER A 344 -28.33 -19.24 5.71
C SER A 344 -29.59 -19.22 4.85
N HIS A 345 -30.25 -18.06 4.79
CA HIS A 345 -31.45 -17.87 3.96
C HIS A 345 -31.19 -18.13 2.47
N TRP A 346 -29.98 -17.85 1.99
CA TRP A 346 -29.63 -18.06 0.58
C TRP A 346 -29.72 -19.51 0.11
N GLN A 347 -29.63 -20.46 1.04
CA GLN A 347 -29.58 -21.89 0.73
C GLN A 347 -30.97 -22.54 0.88
N ASP A 348 -32.02 -21.71 1.01
CA ASP A 348 -33.41 -22.13 1.16
C ASP A 348 -34.25 -21.70 -0.07
N PRO A 349 -34.83 -22.64 -0.83
CA PRO A 349 -34.61 -24.08 -0.76
C PRO A 349 -33.21 -24.49 -1.28
N PRO A 350 -32.69 -25.66 -0.87
CA PRO A 350 -31.42 -26.15 -1.40
C PRO A 350 -31.55 -26.49 -2.90
N HIS A 351 -30.51 -26.21 -3.67
CA HIS A 351 -30.45 -26.59 -5.08
C HIS A 351 -30.41 -28.14 -5.21
N PRO A 352 -30.97 -28.76 -6.27
CA PRO A 352 -30.91 -30.23 -6.45
C PRO A 352 -29.48 -30.82 -6.45
N LEU A 353 -28.47 -30.00 -6.74
CA LEU A 353 -27.06 -30.38 -6.71
C LEU A 353 -26.38 -30.11 -5.36
N ALA A 354 -27.10 -29.68 -4.33
CA ALA A 354 -26.51 -29.31 -3.04
C ALA A 354 -25.63 -30.43 -2.45
N THR A 355 -26.03 -31.69 -2.59
CA THR A 355 -25.30 -32.86 -2.08
C THR A 355 -24.73 -33.74 -3.19
N ILE A 356 -24.45 -33.18 -4.38
CA ILE A 356 -23.96 -33.96 -5.51
C ILE A 356 -22.64 -34.67 -5.19
N GLN A 357 -22.57 -35.94 -5.57
CA GLN A 357 -21.35 -36.74 -5.57
C GLN A 357 -21.39 -37.66 -6.79
N SER A 358 -20.26 -37.86 -7.45
CA SER A 358 -20.17 -38.88 -8.50
C SER A 358 -20.37 -40.28 -7.91
N PRO A 359 -21.03 -41.22 -8.62
CA PRO A 359 -21.20 -42.60 -8.14
C PRO A 359 -19.88 -43.29 -7.82
N THR A 360 -18.86 -43.02 -8.64
CA THR A 360 -17.48 -43.45 -8.42
C THR A 360 -16.62 -42.20 -8.23
N PHE A 361 -15.85 -42.15 -7.15
CA PHE A 361 -14.95 -41.04 -6.90
C PHE A 361 -13.78 -41.05 -7.90
N PRO A 362 -13.42 -39.92 -8.53
CA PRO A 362 -12.30 -39.88 -9.46
C PRO A 362 -10.96 -40.23 -8.79
N GLU A 363 -10.17 -41.09 -9.41
CA GLU A 363 -8.82 -41.40 -8.90
C GLU A 363 -7.78 -40.33 -9.29
N LYS A 364 -8.00 -39.65 -10.43
CA LYS A 364 -7.11 -38.65 -11.01
C LYS A 364 -7.90 -37.51 -11.66
N THR A 365 -7.30 -36.32 -11.73
CA THR A 365 -7.82 -35.14 -12.43
C THR A 365 -6.67 -34.23 -12.86
N ASP A 366 -6.77 -33.50 -13.96
CA ASP A 366 -5.74 -32.52 -14.31
C ASP A 366 -5.74 -31.36 -13.33
N VAL A 367 -6.92 -30.84 -12.99
CA VAL A 367 -7.09 -29.75 -12.02
C VAL A 367 -8.07 -30.13 -10.92
N ALA A 368 -7.61 -30.11 -9.68
CA ALA A 368 -8.45 -30.17 -8.50
C ALA A 368 -8.73 -28.74 -7.98
N ILE A 369 -10.00 -28.38 -7.85
CA ILE A 369 -10.45 -27.10 -7.29
C ILE A 369 -11.02 -27.37 -5.91
N ILE A 370 -10.49 -26.72 -4.88
CA ILE A 370 -10.96 -26.89 -3.50
C ILE A 370 -11.77 -25.66 -3.10
N GLY A 371 -13.08 -25.85 -2.93
CA GLY A 371 -14.05 -24.80 -2.62
C GLY A 371 -14.93 -24.44 -3.81
N SER A 372 -16.25 -24.41 -3.58
CA SER A 372 -17.26 -24.24 -4.62
C SER A 372 -17.99 -22.88 -4.59
N GLY A 373 -17.32 -21.84 -4.08
CA GLY A 373 -17.82 -20.46 -4.17
C GLY A 373 -17.64 -19.86 -5.56
N ILE A 374 -17.91 -18.55 -5.69
CA ILE A 374 -17.76 -17.80 -6.97
C ILE A 374 -16.36 -18.00 -7.58
N THR A 375 -15.30 -17.96 -6.78
CA THR A 375 -13.93 -18.14 -7.27
C THR A 375 -13.72 -19.54 -7.85
N GLY A 376 -14.16 -20.59 -7.15
CA GLY A 376 -14.03 -21.97 -7.64
C GLY A 376 -14.87 -22.24 -8.88
N LEU A 377 -16.08 -21.66 -8.94
CA LEU A 377 -16.90 -21.67 -10.15
C LEU A 377 -16.19 -21.01 -11.32
N SER A 378 -15.61 -19.82 -11.10
CA SER A 378 -14.91 -19.06 -12.13
C SER A 378 -13.70 -19.80 -12.67
N VAL A 379 -12.91 -20.44 -11.79
CA VAL A 379 -11.79 -21.30 -12.18
C VAL A 379 -12.31 -22.47 -13.04
N ALA A 380 -13.34 -23.18 -12.57
CA ALA A 380 -13.91 -24.32 -13.29
C ALA A 380 -14.42 -23.91 -14.67
N ARG A 381 -15.23 -22.86 -14.74
CA ARG A 381 -15.78 -22.31 -16.00
C ARG A 381 -14.66 -21.97 -16.98
N THR A 382 -13.68 -21.18 -16.54
CA THR A 382 -12.59 -20.70 -17.39
C THR A 382 -11.75 -21.86 -17.94
N LEU A 383 -11.44 -22.87 -17.11
CA LEU A 383 -10.71 -24.06 -17.57
C LEU A 383 -11.56 -24.90 -18.53
N LEU A 384 -12.86 -25.05 -18.26
CA LEU A 384 -13.75 -25.86 -19.08
C LEU A 384 -14.07 -25.22 -20.44
N GLU A 385 -14.03 -23.90 -20.53
CA GLU A 385 -14.22 -23.14 -21.77
C GLU A 385 -12.88 -22.94 -22.53
N GLY A 386 -11.77 -22.77 -21.82
CA GLY A 386 -10.45 -22.45 -22.39
C GLY A 386 -9.60 -23.66 -22.80
N ASP A 387 -9.71 -24.78 -22.07
CA ASP A 387 -8.99 -26.01 -22.39
C ASP A 387 -9.96 -27.19 -22.51
N SER A 388 -10.22 -27.60 -23.75
CA SER A 388 -11.12 -28.72 -24.07
C SER A 388 -10.66 -30.10 -23.56
N SER A 389 -9.40 -30.24 -23.12
CA SER A 389 -8.80 -31.52 -22.75
C SER A 389 -8.72 -31.78 -21.23
N SER A 390 -8.63 -30.73 -20.41
CA SER A 390 -8.44 -30.87 -18.96
C SER A 390 -9.57 -31.62 -18.23
N GLN A 391 -9.23 -32.57 -17.36
CA GLN A 391 -10.17 -33.10 -16.38
C GLN A 391 -10.20 -32.22 -15.13
N VAL A 392 -11.40 -31.75 -14.76
CA VAL A 392 -11.60 -30.82 -13.65
C VAL A 392 -12.50 -31.45 -12.59
N THR A 393 -12.05 -31.41 -11.33
CA THR A 393 -12.81 -31.92 -10.18
C THR A 393 -12.92 -30.84 -9.11
N VAL A 394 -14.14 -30.49 -8.69
CA VAL A 394 -14.39 -29.57 -7.57
C VAL A 394 -14.66 -30.38 -6.30
N LEU A 395 -13.89 -30.11 -5.24
CA LEU A 395 -14.09 -30.67 -3.91
C LEU A 395 -14.72 -29.61 -3.01
N GLU A 396 -15.84 -29.95 -2.38
CA GLU A 396 -16.52 -29.10 -1.41
C GLU A 396 -16.72 -29.85 -0.09
N ALA A 397 -16.34 -29.23 1.02
CA ALA A 397 -16.35 -29.85 2.34
C ALA A 397 -17.78 -30.13 2.84
N ARG A 398 -18.74 -29.29 2.44
CA ARG A 398 -20.15 -29.36 2.83
C ARG A 398 -21.04 -29.47 1.59
N THR A 399 -22.24 -28.87 1.61
CA THR A 399 -23.06 -28.75 0.41
C THR A 399 -22.47 -27.75 -0.58
N LEU A 400 -22.78 -27.93 -1.86
CA LEU A 400 -22.35 -27.08 -2.96
C LEU A 400 -22.64 -25.59 -2.66
N CYS A 401 -21.64 -24.73 -2.83
CA CYS A 401 -21.73 -23.27 -2.61
C CYS A 401 -22.15 -22.86 -1.18
N SER A 402 -21.95 -23.72 -0.17
CA SER A 402 -22.41 -23.44 1.20
C SER A 402 -21.49 -22.57 2.07
N GLY A 403 -20.31 -22.20 1.55
CA GLY A 403 -19.34 -21.33 2.21
C GLY A 403 -19.69 -19.83 2.12
N ALA A 404 -18.66 -18.98 2.07
CA ALA A 404 -18.81 -17.51 2.08
C ALA A 404 -19.80 -16.97 1.04
N THR A 405 -19.79 -17.50 -0.19
CA THR A 405 -20.73 -17.11 -1.25
C THR A 405 -22.19 -17.34 -0.85
N GLY A 406 -22.52 -18.51 -0.30
CA GLY A 406 -23.88 -18.83 0.14
C GLY A 406 -24.25 -18.25 1.50
N ARG A 407 -23.47 -17.30 2.04
CA ARG A 407 -23.62 -16.76 3.41
C ARG A 407 -23.35 -15.24 3.51
N ASN A 408 -23.21 -14.53 2.39
CA ASN A 408 -22.87 -13.09 2.37
C ASN A 408 -24.11 -12.18 2.36
N GLY A 409 -23.96 -10.88 2.06
CA GLY A 409 -25.05 -9.90 1.97
C GLY A 409 -25.69 -9.73 0.57
N GLY A 410 -25.22 -10.45 -0.45
CA GLY A 410 -25.79 -10.42 -1.81
C GLY A 410 -25.54 -9.15 -2.63
N GLN A 411 -24.65 -8.25 -2.19
CA GLN A 411 -24.48 -6.93 -2.81
C GLN A 411 -23.35 -6.89 -3.85
N LEU A 412 -23.63 -6.29 -5.00
CA LEU A 412 -22.69 -5.93 -6.05
C LEU A 412 -22.37 -4.45 -5.93
N ALA A 413 -21.31 -4.10 -5.21
CA ALA A 413 -20.89 -2.71 -5.06
C ALA A 413 -19.38 -2.62 -4.92
N ALA A 414 -18.80 -1.56 -5.49
CA ALA A 414 -17.40 -1.23 -5.30
C ALA A 414 -17.19 -0.62 -3.90
N ASN A 415 -15.99 -0.82 -3.35
CA ASN A 415 -15.51 -0.22 -2.10
C ASN A 415 -14.29 0.68 -2.32
N ILE A 416 -13.94 0.95 -3.58
CA ILE A 416 -12.74 1.71 -3.92
C ILE A 416 -12.84 3.15 -3.43
N GLY A 417 -14.04 3.74 -3.36
CA GLY A 417 -14.21 5.12 -2.93
C GLY A 417 -13.78 5.31 -1.47
N GLU A 418 -14.13 4.36 -0.61
CA GLU A 418 -13.79 4.31 0.79
C GLU A 418 -12.29 4.04 1.02
N GLU A 419 -11.69 3.18 0.19
CA GLU A 419 -10.33 2.67 0.41
C GLU A 419 -9.23 3.41 -0.38
N TYR A 420 -9.58 4.22 -1.39
CA TYR A 420 -8.62 4.74 -2.36
C TYR A 420 -7.43 5.47 -1.71
N SER A 421 -7.70 6.45 -0.84
CA SER A 421 -6.63 7.21 -0.16
C SER A 421 -5.72 6.32 0.69
N HIS A 422 -6.28 5.33 1.38
CA HIS A 422 -5.53 4.40 2.20
C HIS A 422 -4.65 3.49 1.33
N LEU A 423 -5.23 2.86 0.30
CA LEU A 423 -4.50 1.98 -0.61
C LEU A 423 -3.39 2.72 -1.37
N VAL A 424 -3.60 3.98 -1.76
CA VAL A 424 -2.55 4.76 -2.46
C VAL A 424 -1.36 5.01 -1.54
N SER A 425 -1.58 5.17 -0.23
CA SER A 425 -0.48 5.32 0.72
C SER A 425 0.42 4.08 0.82
N MET A 426 -0.12 2.89 0.50
CA MET A 426 0.61 1.62 0.55
C MET A 426 1.17 1.19 -0.80
N TYR A 427 0.42 1.35 -1.89
CA TYR A 427 0.74 0.78 -3.20
C TYR A 427 1.00 1.82 -4.30
N GLY A 428 0.75 3.10 -4.03
CA GLY A 428 0.89 4.17 -5.01
C GLY A 428 -0.26 4.27 -6.01
N VAL A 429 -0.33 5.40 -6.71
CA VAL A 429 -1.47 5.82 -7.54
C VAL A 429 -1.79 4.82 -8.66
N GLU A 430 -0.77 4.36 -9.40
CA GLU A 430 -0.95 3.49 -10.56
C GLU A 430 -1.48 2.10 -10.17
N ALA A 431 -0.92 1.50 -9.12
CA ALA A 431 -1.35 0.19 -8.67
C ALA A 431 -2.81 0.20 -8.21
N VAL A 432 -3.22 1.23 -7.48
CA VAL A 432 -4.60 1.38 -6.99
C VAL A 432 -5.56 1.73 -8.12
N GLY A 433 -5.11 2.48 -9.13
CA GLY A 433 -5.85 2.68 -10.37
C GLY A 433 -6.25 1.36 -11.05
N ARG A 434 -5.33 0.38 -11.08
CA ARG A 434 -5.61 -0.97 -11.60
C ARG A 434 -6.56 -1.77 -10.71
N ILE A 435 -6.46 -1.64 -9.39
CA ILE A 435 -7.42 -2.25 -8.44
C ILE A 435 -8.83 -1.70 -8.70
N ALA A 436 -8.95 -0.39 -8.90
CA ALA A 436 -10.22 0.27 -9.21
C ALA A 436 -10.82 -0.27 -10.52
N GLU A 437 -10.03 -0.31 -11.60
CA GLU A 437 -10.46 -0.84 -12.90
C GLU A 437 -10.93 -2.30 -12.79
N PHE A 438 -10.14 -3.14 -12.14
CA PHE A 438 -10.46 -4.54 -11.92
C PHE A 438 -11.77 -4.71 -11.14
N THR A 439 -12.00 -3.90 -10.11
CA THR A 439 -13.20 -3.96 -9.27
C THR A 439 -14.45 -3.63 -10.11
N PHE A 440 -14.42 -2.55 -10.89
CA PHE A 440 -15.56 -2.18 -11.74
C PHE A 440 -15.78 -3.19 -12.88
N LEU A 441 -14.72 -3.69 -13.49
CA LEU A 441 -14.82 -4.74 -14.52
C LEU A 441 -15.41 -6.03 -13.95
N ASN A 442 -14.99 -6.45 -12.76
CA ASN A 442 -15.55 -7.64 -12.10
C ASN A 442 -17.05 -7.46 -11.83
N LEU A 443 -17.48 -6.28 -11.38
CA LEU A 443 -18.90 -5.99 -11.16
C LEU A 443 -19.68 -6.06 -12.46
N GLN A 444 -19.15 -5.49 -13.54
CA GLN A 444 -19.76 -5.58 -14.87
C GLN A 444 -19.94 -7.04 -15.31
N GLU A 445 -18.89 -7.85 -15.25
CA GLU A 445 -18.92 -9.27 -15.62
C GLU A 445 -19.88 -10.09 -14.74
N MET A 446 -19.96 -9.74 -13.44
CA MET A 446 -20.95 -10.32 -12.53
C MET A 446 -22.39 -9.99 -12.93
N TYR A 447 -22.67 -8.80 -13.49
CA TYR A 447 -24.00 -8.51 -14.05
C TYR A 447 -24.27 -9.28 -15.33
N GLU A 448 -23.30 -9.32 -16.24
CA GLU A 448 -23.46 -10.00 -17.52
C GLU A 448 -23.81 -11.47 -17.30
N ILE A 449 -23.05 -12.17 -16.45
CA ILE A 449 -23.35 -13.56 -16.09
C ILE A 449 -24.65 -13.69 -15.31
N ALA A 450 -25.00 -12.75 -14.41
CA ALA A 450 -26.25 -12.83 -13.67
C ALA A 450 -27.48 -12.64 -14.57
N ASN A 451 -27.34 -11.86 -15.65
CA ASN A 451 -28.39 -11.64 -16.64
C ASN A 451 -28.60 -12.86 -17.55
N GLU A 452 -27.53 -13.60 -17.89
CA GLU A 452 -27.65 -14.89 -18.59
C GLU A 452 -28.50 -15.90 -17.80
N TYR A 453 -28.48 -15.80 -16.46
CA TYR A 453 -29.23 -16.65 -15.53
C TYR A 453 -30.31 -15.86 -14.76
N ALA A 454 -30.90 -14.83 -15.38
CA ALA A 454 -31.83 -13.90 -14.72
C ALA A 454 -33.01 -14.59 -13.98
N GLY A 455 -33.47 -15.74 -14.48
CA GLY A 455 -34.53 -16.54 -13.85
C GLY A 455 -34.14 -17.11 -12.48
N GLU A 456 -32.83 -17.31 -12.24
CA GLU A 456 -32.29 -17.90 -11.01
C GLU A 456 -31.59 -16.86 -10.12
N SER A 457 -30.91 -15.89 -10.73
CA SER A 457 -30.04 -14.94 -10.04
C SER A 457 -30.79 -13.90 -9.22
N GLU A 458 -32.04 -13.60 -9.58
CA GLU A 458 -32.82 -12.48 -9.03
C GLU A 458 -32.08 -11.13 -9.05
N ALA A 459 -31.13 -10.96 -9.97
CA ALA A 459 -30.27 -9.78 -9.99
C ALA A 459 -31.08 -8.49 -10.20
N GLN A 460 -30.72 -7.46 -9.45
CA GLN A 460 -31.25 -6.10 -9.56
C GLN A 460 -30.09 -5.15 -9.85
N THR A 461 -30.25 -4.29 -10.85
CA THR A 461 -29.40 -3.12 -11.06
C THR A 461 -30.04 -1.94 -10.35
N LEU A 462 -29.32 -1.34 -9.41
CA LEU A 462 -29.84 -0.29 -8.52
C LEU A 462 -28.75 0.73 -8.15
N GLU A 463 -29.08 1.70 -7.33
CA GLU A 463 -28.06 2.55 -6.70
C GLU A 463 -27.74 2.04 -5.29
N LYS A 464 -26.50 2.23 -4.85
CA LYS A 464 -26.14 2.07 -3.45
C LYS A 464 -26.02 3.42 -2.79
N LEU A 465 -26.72 3.59 -1.68
CA LEU A 465 -26.55 4.73 -0.78
C LEU A 465 -25.52 4.39 0.30
N ARG A 466 -24.35 5.00 0.23
CA ARG A 466 -23.36 5.04 1.32
C ARG A 466 -23.75 6.14 2.27
N VAL A 467 -23.82 5.81 3.55
CA VAL A 467 -24.21 6.72 4.64
C VAL A 467 -23.06 6.75 5.63
N PHE A 468 -22.59 7.93 5.98
CA PHE A 468 -21.55 8.15 6.99
C PHE A 468 -22.21 8.74 8.23
N LEU A 469 -22.06 8.05 9.37
CA LEU A 469 -22.73 8.44 10.61
C LEU A 469 -22.01 9.59 11.33
N THR A 470 -20.76 9.88 10.99
CA THR A 470 -19.95 10.94 11.60
C THR A 470 -19.34 11.86 10.55
N ASP A 471 -19.14 13.13 10.90
CA ASP A 471 -18.52 14.11 10.01
C ASP A 471 -17.12 13.67 9.59
N GLU A 472 -16.33 13.11 10.51
CA GLU A 472 -14.98 12.62 10.25
C GLU A 472 -14.92 11.57 9.14
N THR A 473 -15.77 10.55 9.21
CA THR A 473 -15.80 9.48 8.20
C THR A 473 -16.32 10.00 6.86
N PHE A 474 -17.24 10.97 6.88
CA PHE A 474 -17.75 11.60 5.65
C PHE A 474 -16.72 12.50 4.96
N GLU A 475 -16.00 13.34 5.72
CA GLU A 475 -14.93 14.18 5.17
C GLU A 475 -13.81 13.33 4.58
N SER A 476 -13.37 12.28 5.29
CA SER A 476 -12.36 11.34 4.79
C SER A 476 -12.78 10.69 3.47
N PHE A 477 -14.05 10.28 3.36
CA PHE A 477 -14.59 9.74 2.11
C PHE A 477 -14.58 10.78 0.97
N LYS A 478 -15.02 12.02 1.21
CA LYS A 478 -14.99 13.07 0.19
C LYS A 478 -13.57 13.38 -0.30
N GLU A 479 -12.60 13.40 0.61
CA GLU A 479 -11.18 13.54 0.25
C GLU A 479 -10.71 12.37 -0.62
N SER A 480 -11.06 11.14 -0.24
CA SER A 480 -10.74 9.93 -0.99
C SER A 480 -11.34 9.94 -2.41
N ILE A 481 -12.61 10.33 -2.57
CA ILE A 481 -13.25 10.49 -3.88
C ILE A 481 -12.58 11.61 -4.69
N THR A 482 -12.33 12.77 -4.09
CA THR A 482 -11.65 13.89 -4.78
C THR A 482 -10.29 13.46 -5.32
N ARG A 483 -9.54 12.69 -4.52
CA ARG A 483 -8.25 12.13 -4.91
C ARG A 483 -8.39 11.10 -6.04
N LEU A 484 -9.34 10.16 -5.94
CA LEU A 484 -9.64 9.17 -6.98
C LEU A 484 -9.93 9.83 -8.33
N GLU A 485 -10.79 10.85 -8.35
CA GLU A 485 -11.14 11.55 -9.59
C GLU A 485 -9.99 12.41 -10.14
N THR A 486 -9.12 12.93 -9.27
CA THR A 486 -7.96 13.72 -9.67
C THR A 486 -6.88 12.84 -10.29
N ASP A 487 -6.56 11.74 -9.63
CA ASP A 487 -5.53 10.79 -10.05
C ASP A 487 -5.99 9.99 -11.29
N HIS A 488 -7.28 9.62 -11.35
CA HIS A 488 -7.87 8.80 -12.41
C HIS A 488 -9.17 9.41 -12.95
N PRO A 489 -9.10 10.41 -13.85
CA PRO A 489 -10.28 11.14 -14.35
C PRO A 489 -11.40 10.29 -14.98
N ARG A 490 -11.10 9.05 -15.39
CA ARG A 490 -12.09 8.08 -15.91
C ARG A 490 -13.14 7.66 -14.88
N PHE A 491 -12.85 7.78 -13.58
CA PHE A 491 -13.79 7.44 -12.51
C PHE A 491 -14.64 8.63 -12.05
N LYS A 492 -14.47 9.79 -12.68
CA LYS A 492 -15.19 11.01 -12.35
C LYS A 492 -16.70 10.84 -12.55
N GLY A 493 -17.48 11.23 -11.54
CA GLY A 493 -18.94 11.20 -11.59
C GLY A 493 -19.57 9.84 -11.32
N ILE A 494 -18.79 8.82 -10.93
CA ILE A 494 -19.35 7.55 -10.44
C ILE A 494 -20.07 7.76 -9.11
N TYR A 495 -19.56 8.67 -8.27
CA TYR A 495 -20.11 8.95 -6.95
C TYR A 495 -20.84 10.29 -6.95
N THR A 496 -22.08 10.29 -6.51
CA THR A 496 -22.86 11.52 -6.27
C THR A 496 -22.89 11.80 -4.78
N ILE A 497 -22.11 12.78 -4.32
CA ILE A 497 -22.04 13.17 -2.90
C ILE A 497 -23.36 13.82 -2.46
N LEU A 498 -23.87 13.41 -1.31
CA LEU A 498 -25.07 13.91 -0.65
C LEU A 498 -24.68 14.48 0.72
N ASP A 499 -25.02 15.72 1.00
CA ASP A 499 -24.93 16.26 2.36
C ASP A 499 -26.06 15.72 3.27
N ALA A 500 -26.01 16.07 4.55
CA ALA A 500 -27.00 15.65 5.54
C ALA A 500 -28.45 16.07 5.19
N ASP A 501 -28.65 17.20 4.51
CA ASP A 501 -29.99 17.66 4.12
C ASP A 501 -30.52 16.85 2.93
N ARG A 502 -29.66 16.57 1.95
CA ARG A 502 -29.98 15.70 0.80
C ARG A 502 -30.24 14.26 1.21
N LEU A 503 -29.61 13.74 2.26
CA LEU A 503 -29.90 12.40 2.78
C LEU A 503 -31.34 12.24 3.28
N LYS A 504 -31.96 13.31 3.81
CA LYS A 504 -33.33 13.27 4.32
C LYS A 504 -34.35 12.94 3.23
N GLU A 505 -34.03 13.21 1.97
CA GLU A 505 -34.88 12.83 0.83
C GLU A 505 -34.97 11.32 0.63
N HIS A 506 -34.00 10.58 1.17
CA HIS A 506 -34.01 9.12 1.24
C HIS A 506 -34.57 8.58 2.57
N ASN A 507 -35.11 9.46 3.43
CA ASN A 507 -35.53 9.16 4.81
C ASN A 507 -34.41 8.59 5.69
N ILE A 508 -33.16 8.97 5.42
CA ILE A 508 -31.98 8.56 6.18
C ILE A 508 -31.40 9.77 6.91
N THR A 509 -30.87 9.54 8.11
CA THR A 509 -30.12 10.55 8.88
C THR A 509 -28.66 10.13 9.02
N GLY A 510 -27.74 11.07 8.90
CA GLY A 510 -26.30 10.90 9.03
C GLY A 510 -25.57 12.22 8.78
N ALA A 511 -24.23 12.21 8.88
CA ALA A 511 -23.40 13.37 8.57
C ALA A 511 -23.38 13.69 7.06
N GLY A 512 -23.53 12.66 6.23
CA GLY A 512 -23.60 12.76 4.77
C GLY A 512 -23.47 11.39 4.12
N GLY A 513 -23.44 11.36 2.79
CA GLY A 513 -23.45 10.12 2.03
C GLY A 513 -23.06 10.27 0.57
N ALA A 514 -23.20 9.17 -0.17
CA ALA A 514 -23.04 9.18 -1.62
C ALA A 514 -23.86 8.08 -2.29
N LEU A 515 -24.36 8.37 -3.50
CA LEU A 515 -24.93 7.39 -4.40
C LEU A 515 -23.85 6.89 -5.38
N LEU A 516 -23.88 5.60 -5.69
CA LEU A 516 -23.08 4.97 -6.73
C LEU A 516 -23.86 3.86 -7.44
N PRO A 517 -23.54 3.53 -8.71
CA PRO A 517 -24.07 2.35 -9.38
C PRO A 517 -23.75 1.07 -8.61
N ALA A 518 -24.76 0.25 -8.38
CA ALA A 518 -24.64 -0.99 -7.61
C ALA A 518 -25.74 -1.99 -7.99
N GLY A 519 -25.81 -3.08 -7.24
CA GLY A 519 -26.78 -4.14 -7.49
C GLY A 519 -26.88 -5.11 -6.35
N THR A 520 -27.85 -6.00 -6.49
CA THR A 520 -28.01 -7.14 -5.59
C THR A 520 -28.32 -8.37 -6.42
N LEU A 521 -27.99 -9.55 -5.90
CA LEU A 521 -28.39 -10.82 -6.51
C LEU A 521 -28.46 -11.91 -5.43
N TRP A 522 -29.03 -13.05 -5.80
CA TRP A 522 -29.05 -14.27 -5.01
C TRP A 522 -27.83 -15.15 -5.36
N PRO A 523 -26.73 -15.10 -4.58
CA PRO A 523 -25.45 -15.66 -5.02
C PRO A 523 -25.48 -17.18 -5.13
N TYR A 524 -26.15 -17.84 -4.18
CA TYR A 524 -26.26 -19.29 -4.14
C TYR A 524 -26.96 -19.87 -5.37
N ARG A 525 -28.10 -19.31 -5.78
CA ARG A 525 -28.87 -19.75 -6.94
C ARG A 525 -28.10 -19.52 -8.23
N LEU A 526 -27.51 -18.33 -8.41
CA LEU A 526 -26.67 -18.04 -9.57
C LEU A 526 -25.53 -19.06 -9.70
N VAL A 527 -24.73 -19.23 -8.64
CA VAL A 527 -23.55 -20.11 -8.69
C VAL A 527 -23.92 -21.57 -8.90
N THR A 528 -24.95 -22.07 -8.21
CA THR A 528 -25.40 -23.46 -8.37
C THR A 528 -26.03 -23.73 -9.72
N ALA A 529 -26.74 -22.77 -10.31
CA ALA A 529 -27.28 -22.86 -11.67
C ALA A 529 -26.17 -22.94 -12.72
N ILE A 530 -25.13 -22.13 -12.59
CA ILE A 530 -23.98 -22.18 -13.52
C ILE A 530 -23.23 -23.52 -13.37
N PHE A 531 -23.00 -24.00 -12.13
CA PHE A 531 -22.42 -25.33 -11.93
C PHE A 531 -23.27 -26.44 -12.56
N ALA A 532 -24.60 -26.36 -12.46
CA ALA A 532 -25.49 -27.31 -13.10
C ALA A 532 -25.35 -27.29 -14.63
N ASN A 533 -25.24 -26.10 -15.22
CA ASN A 533 -25.01 -25.95 -16.65
C ASN A 533 -23.64 -26.50 -17.10
N LEU A 534 -22.57 -26.21 -16.34
CA LEU A 534 -21.22 -26.74 -16.60
C LEU A 534 -21.19 -28.26 -16.52
N LEU A 535 -21.80 -28.84 -15.48
CA LEU A 535 -21.96 -30.29 -15.36
C LEU A 535 -22.73 -30.85 -16.54
N ASN A 536 -23.82 -30.20 -16.97
CA ASN A 536 -24.58 -30.69 -18.10
C ASN A 536 -23.79 -30.67 -19.42
N THR A 537 -22.98 -29.63 -19.62
CA THR A 537 -22.22 -29.40 -20.86
C THR A 537 -20.92 -30.21 -20.92
N HIS A 538 -20.29 -30.49 -19.77
CA HIS A 538 -18.96 -31.11 -19.70
C HIS A 538 -18.93 -32.43 -18.91
N LYS A 539 -20.04 -33.20 -18.92
CA LYS A 539 -20.22 -34.46 -18.15
C LYS A 539 -19.05 -35.46 -18.22
N SER A 540 -18.32 -35.51 -19.34
CA SER A 540 -17.24 -36.47 -19.55
C SER A 540 -15.92 -36.11 -18.85
N ARG A 541 -15.76 -34.86 -18.40
CA ARG A 541 -14.49 -34.33 -17.90
C ARG A 541 -14.62 -33.37 -16.72
N PHE A 542 -15.84 -33.17 -16.21
CA PHE A 542 -16.12 -32.33 -15.06
C PHE A 542 -16.89 -33.10 -14.00
N SER A 543 -16.40 -33.04 -12.76
CA SER A 543 -17.08 -33.62 -11.61
C SER A 543 -17.11 -32.64 -10.43
N ILE A 544 -18.15 -32.76 -9.62
CA ILE A 544 -18.33 -31.98 -8.38
C ILE A 544 -18.60 -32.97 -7.27
N GLU A 545 -17.82 -32.87 -6.20
CA GLU A 545 -17.87 -33.77 -5.05
C GLU A 545 -18.17 -32.94 -3.79
N ALA A 546 -19.46 -32.72 -3.53
CA ALA A 546 -19.93 -32.14 -2.27
C ALA A 546 -19.73 -33.13 -1.11
N ASN A 547 -19.75 -32.64 0.12
CA ASN A 547 -19.51 -33.40 1.35
C ASN A 547 -18.21 -34.24 1.29
N THR A 548 -17.21 -33.73 0.58
CA THR A 548 -15.92 -34.40 0.33
C THR A 548 -14.80 -33.45 0.73
N PRO A 549 -14.61 -33.21 2.04
CA PRO A 549 -13.58 -32.29 2.51
C PRO A 549 -12.18 -32.78 2.10
N ALA A 550 -11.40 -31.87 1.51
CA ALA A 550 -9.96 -32.05 1.40
C ALA A 550 -9.33 -31.88 2.79
N THR A 551 -8.70 -32.93 3.31
CA THR A 551 -8.15 -32.94 4.68
C THR A 551 -6.66 -32.68 4.72
N SER A 552 -5.94 -33.00 3.64
CA SER A 552 -4.51 -32.73 3.50
C SER A 552 -4.08 -32.87 2.03
N VAL A 553 -2.92 -32.28 1.70
CA VAL A 553 -2.29 -32.37 0.38
C VAL A 553 -0.86 -32.86 0.54
N ALA A 554 -0.49 -33.89 -0.21
CA ALA A 554 0.86 -34.41 -0.30
C ALA A 554 1.42 -34.25 -1.72
N TYR A 555 2.75 -34.14 -1.85
CA TYR A 555 3.46 -34.09 -3.12
C TYR A 555 4.38 -35.30 -3.24
N ASN A 556 4.10 -36.19 -4.20
CA ASN A 556 4.78 -37.47 -4.41
C ASN A 556 5.01 -37.72 -5.91
N PRO A 557 5.99 -37.04 -6.53
CA PRO A 557 6.24 -37.16 -7.98
C PRO A 557 6.73 -38.57 -8.38
N ASP A 558 7.33 -39.33 -7.47
CA ASP A 558 7.83 -40.69 -7.75
C ASP A 558 6.71 -41.70 -7.98
N ASN A 559 5.51 -41.46 -7.42
CA ASN A 559 4.36 -42.36 -7.55
C ASN A 559 3.64 -42.16 -8.88
N ASP A 560 3.42 -40.90 -9.25
CA ASP A 560 2.83 -40.52 -10.53
C ASP A 560 3.36 -39.14 -10.96
N PRO A 561 4.39 -39.09 -11.82
CA PRO A 561 4.97 -37.82 -12.26
C PRO A 561 3.98 -36.90 -12.99
N SER A 562 2.92 -37.47 -13.59
CA SER A 562 1.90 -36.70 -14.31
C SER A 562 0.85 -36.07 -13.38
N HIS A 563 0.65 -36.67 -12.21
CA HIS A 563 -0.29 -36.23 -11.18
C HIS A 563 0.37 -36.29 -9.80
N PRO A 564 1.39 -35.43 -9.56
CA PRO A 564 2.27 -35.58 -8.40
C PRO A 564 1.58 -35.17 -7.09
N TYR A 565 0.46 -34.46 -7.13
CA TYR A 565 -0.27 -34.07 -5.92
C TYR A 565 -1.29 -35.13 -5.54
N THR A 566 -1.39 -35.44 -4.26
CA THR A 566 -2.44 -36.30 -3.70
C THR A 566 -3.24 -35.50 -2.69
N ILE A 567 -4.51 -35.24 -2.99
CA ILE A 567 -5.49 -34.66 -2.06
C ILE A 567 -6.18 -35.79 -1.31
N HIS A 568 -6.07 -35.79 0.01
CA HIS A 568 -6.73 -36.77 0.86
C HIS A 568 -8.16 -36.33 1.18
N THR A 569 -9.11 -37.25 1.03
CA THR A 569 -10.53 -37.03 1.34
C THR A 569 -11.13 -38.29 2.02
N PRO A 570 -12.27 -38.17 2.71
CA PRO A 570 -12.99 -39.33 3.25
C PRO A 570 -13.46 -40.34 2.20
N ARG A 571 -13.56 -39.95 0.93
CA ARG A 571 -13.97 -40.82 -0.19
C ARG A 571 -12.80 -41.53 -0.87
N GLY A 572 -11.57 -41.22 -0.46
CA GLY A 572 -10.35 -41.73 -1.05
C GLY A 572 -9.40 -40.61 -1.49
N PRO A 573 -8.18 -40.96 -1.90
CA PRO A 573 -7.22 -40.00 -2.44
C PRO A 573 -7.59 -39.60 -3.88
N LEU A 574 -7.55 -38.31 -4.18
CA LEU A 574 -7.61 -37.78 -5.54
C LEU A 574 -6.20 -37.34 -5.94
N ARG A 575 -5.66 -37.87 -7.06
CA ARG A 575 -4.39 -37.37 -7.60
C ARG A 575 -4.63 -36.23 -8.58
N ALA A 576 -3.82 -35.18 -8.53
CA ALA A 576 -3.97 -34.02 -9.38
C ALA A 576 -2.65 -33.59 -10.01
N ARG A 577 -2.72 -33.01 -11.22
CA ARG A 577 -1.58 -32.30 -11.83
C ARG A 577 -1.43 -30.90 -11.24
N LYS A 578 -2.53 -30.18 -11.04
CA LYS A 578 -2.58 -28.84 -10.44
C LYS A 578 -3.70 -28.74 -9.40
N ILE A 579 -3.54 -27.85 -8.43
CA ILE A 579 -4.52 -27.55 -7.38
C ILE A 579 -4.83 -26.06 -7.38
N ALA A 580 -6.12 -25.72 -7.34
CA ALA A 580 -6.61 -24.38 -7.06
C ALA A 580 -7.28 -24.33 -5.67
N TYR A 581 -6.68 -23.61 -4.73
CA TYR A 581 -7.22 -23.34 -3.40
C TYR A 581 -8.16 -22.13 -3.47
N CYS A 582 -9.48 -22.39 -3.45
CA CYS A 582 -10.55 -21.40 -3.46
C CYS A 582 -11.33 -21.41 -2.13
N THR A 583 -10.63 -21.63 -1.02
CA THR A 583 -11.20 -21.89 0.31
C THR A 583 -11.32 -20.65 1.21
N ASN A 584 -10.96 -19.47 0.70
CA ASN A 584 -11.05 -18.19 1.41
C ASN A 584 -10.42 -18.27 2.82
N ALA A 585 -11.22 -18.03 3.88
CA ALA A 585 -10.81 -18.05 5.28
C ALA A 585 -10.19 -19.37 5.76
N TYR A 586 -10.55 -20.49 5.13
CA TYR A 586 -10.13 -21.83 5.55
C TYR A 586 -8.78 -22.25 4.95
N THR A 587 -8.15 -21.39 4.13
CA THR A 587 -6.90 -21.75 3.41
C THR A 587 -5.77 -22.18 4.34
N GLY A 588 -5.68 -21.57 5.53
CA GLY A 588 -4.67 -21.88 6.53
C GLY A 588 -4.72 -23.33 7.06
N HIS A 589 -5.82 -24.05 6.84
CA HIS A 589 -5.90 -25.46 7.20
C HIS A 589 -5.02 -26.33 6.30
N LEU A 590 -5.08 -26.12 4.98
CA LEU A 590 -4.30 -26.86 3.97
C LEU A 590 -2.92 -26.23 3.69
N LEU A 591 -2.75 -24.94 4.02
CA LEU A 591 -1.54 -24.16 3.81
C LEU A 591 -1.12 -23.49 5.14
N PRO A 592 -0.48 -24.23 6.07
CA PRO A 592 -0.16 -23.72 7.41
C PRO A 592 0.69 -22.43 7.42
N GLN A 593 1.54 -22.23 6.42
CA GLN A 593 2.36 -21.01 6.29
C GLN A 593 1.54 -19.75 5.99
N LEU A 594 0.27 -19.87 5.60
CA LEU A 594 -0.63 -18.72 5.43
C LEU A 594 -1.34 -18.32 6.73
N ARG A 595 -1.25 -19.10 7.81
CA ARG A 595 -1.84 -18.72 9.11
C ARG A 595 -1.23 -17.41 9.60
N GLY A 596 -2.09 -16.47 10.03
CA GLY A 596 -1.68 -15.13 10.44
C GLY A 596 -1.41 -14.16 9.28
N ARG A 597 -1.30 -14.64 8.04
CA ARG A 597 -1.28 -13.82 6.82
C ARG A 597 -2.67 -13.71 6.22
N VAL A 598 -3.37 -14.84 6.24
CA VAL A 598 -4.80 -14.99 5.96
C VAL A 598 -5.45 -15.55 7.22
N TYR A 599 -6.49 -14.88 7.71
CA TYR A 599 -7.19 -15.27 8.92
C TYR A 599 -8.72 -15.15 8.76
N PRO A 600 -9.50 -15.94 9.51
CA PRO A 600 -10.95 -15.89 9.45
C PRO A 600 -11.49 -14.66 10.19
N PHE A 601 -12.50 -14.03 9.60
CA PHE A 601 -13.30 -12.98 10.20
C PHE A 601 -14.79 -13.29 10.00
N LYS A 602 -15.54 -13.38 11.09
CA LYS A 602 -16.94 -13.79 11.14
C LYS A 602 -17.86 -12.58 11.20
N GLY A 603 -18.72 -12.45 10.21
CA GLY A 603 -19.83 -11.50 10.22
C GLY A 603 -21.17 -12.16 10.57
N THR A 604 -22.14 -11.34 10.97
CA THR A 604 -23.51 -11.78 11.26
C THR A 604 -24.48 -11.17 10.26
N MET A 605 -25.46 -11.98 9.85
CA MET A 605 -26.54 -11.60 8.95
C MET A 605 -27.90 -11.91 9.56
N THR A 606 -28.87 -11.07 9.25
CA THR A 606 -30.29 -11.28 9.54
C THR A 606 -31.13 -11.09 8.28
N VAL A 607 -32.22 -11.84 8.17
CA VAL A 607 -33.35 -11.48 7.31
C VAL A 607 -34.46 -10.97 8.22
N GLN A 608 -34.87 -9.73 8.01
CA GLN A 608 -35.89 -9.05 8.80
C GLN A 608 -37.05 -8.66 7.90
N ARG A 609 -38.26 -9.10 8.24
CA ARG A 609 -39.47 -8.70 7.54
C ARG A 609 -40.00 -7.42 8.14
N PRO A 610 -40.01 -6.31 7.39
CA PRO A 610 -40.50 -5.06 7.93
C PRO A 610 -42.04 -5.06 8.01
N GLU A 611 -42.57 -4.14 8.79
CA GLU A 611 -44.00 -3.83 8.76
C GLU A 611 -44.45 -3.30 7.39
N LYS A 612 -45.74 -3.45 7.07
CA LYS A 612 -46.31 -3.13 5.74
C LYS A 612 -46.19 -1.65 5.34
N SER A 613 -46.01 -0.75 6.30
CA SER A 613 -45.83 0.70 6.07
C SER A 613 -44.47 1.04 5.45
N VAL A 614 -43.46 0.17 5.61
CA VAL A 614 -42.12 0.44 5.09
C VAL A 614 -42.11 0.21 3.57
N PRO A 615 -41.76 1.23 2.76
CA PRO A 615 -41.71 1.07 1.31
C PRO A 615 -40.68 0.02 0.88
N ASN A 616 -41.03 -0.78 -0.13
CA ASN A 616 -40.06 -1.65 -0.79
C ASN A 616 -39.25 -0.84 -1.80
N LYS A 617 -37.93 -0.81 -1.61
CA LYS A 617 -36.92 -0.15 -2.46
C LYS A 617 -35.92 -1.15 -3.03
N GLY A 618 -36.14 -2.46 -2.89
CA GLY A 618 -35.20 -3.49 -3.29
C GLY A 618 -34.88 -3.55 -4.79
N ASP A 619 -35.66 -2.88 -5.62
CA ASP A 619 -35.43 -2.72 -7.06
C ASP A 619 -34.64 -1.45 -7.44
N SER A 620 -34.38 -0.56 -6.48
CA SER A 620 -33.86 0.79 -6.74
C SER A 620 -32.77 1.24 -5.78
N LEU A 621 -32.70 0.69 -4.56
CA LEU A 621 -31.73 1.11 -3.55
C LEU A 621 -31.19 -0.06 -2.70
N SER A 622 -29.90 0.01 -2.40
CA SER A 622 -29.23 -0.74 -1.33
C SER A 622 -28.44 0.23 -0.44
N TRP A 623 -28.01 -0.18 0.75
CA TRP A 623 -27.38 0.74 1.70
C TRP A 623 -26.10 0.17 2.33
N GLY A 624 -25.21 1.08 2.72
CA GLY A 624 -24.08 0.80 3.60
C GLY A 624 -23.93 1.94 4.60
N PHE A 625 -23.94 1.64 5.89
CA PHE A 625 -23.81 2.61 6.97
C PHE A 625 -22.42 2.49 7.60
N HIS A 626 -21.61 3.51 7.41
CA HIS A 626 -20.23 3.59 7.87
C HIS A 626 -20.15 4.38 9.17
N TYR A 627 -19.41 3.83 10.12
CA TYR A 627 -19.14 4.43 11.42
C TYR A 627 -17.70 4.10 11.84
N PRO A 628 -17.09 4.88 12.75
CA PRO A 628 -15.78 4.54 13.26
C PRO A 628 -15.80 3.14 13.89
N PRO A 629 -14.83 2.26 13.57
CA PRO A 629 -14.73 1.00 14.29
C PRO A 629 -14.52 1.28 15.78
N SER A 630 -15.02 0.40 16.64
CA SER A 630 -14.96 0.62 18.09
C SER A 630 -14.82 -0.69 18.85
N TYR A 631 -14.34 -0.59 20.09
CA TYR A 631 -14.27 -1.72 21.02
C TYR A 631 -14.66 -1.26 22.41
N SER A 632 -15.64 -1.91 23.04
CA SER A 632 -16.01 -1.62 24.43
C SER A 632 -15.31 -2.58 25.39
N PRO A 633 -14.46 -2.10 26.33
CA PRO A 633 -13.85 -2.95 27.35
C PRO A 633 -14.85 -3.62 28.28
N GLN A 634 -16.01 -3.01 28.51
CA GLN A 634 -17.05 -3.50 29.44
C GLN A 634 -17.83 -4.66 28.83
N SER A 635 -18.33 -4.51 27.60
CA SER A 635 -19.05 -5.59 26.90
C SER A 635 -18.10 -6.54 26.16
N LYS A 636 -16.83 -6.16 25.99
CA LYS A 636 -15.81 -6.84 25.15
C LYS A 636 -16.21 -6.95 23.69
N GLN A 637 -17.18 -6.15 23.25
CA GLN A 637 -17.66 -6.15 21.90
C GLN A 637 -16.77 -5.30 20.99
N TYR A 638 -16.52 -5.83 19.81
CA TYR A 638 -15.82 -5.20 18.72
C TYR A 638 -16.80 -4.92 17.59
N ALA A 639 -16.82 -3.66 17.12
CA ALA A 639 -17.61 -3.22 15.99
C ALA A 639 -16.71 -2.78 14.82
N ALA A 640 -16.87 -3.40 13.65
CA ALA A 640 -15.95 -3.23 12.52
C ALA A 640 -16.15 -1.94 11.70
N GLY A 641 -17.20 -1.16 11.97
CA GLY A 641 -17.42 0.13 11.32
C GLY A 641 -18.30 0.11 10.06
N LEU A 642 -18.97 -1.02 9.76
CA LEU A 642 -19.88 -1.12 8.62
C LEU A 642 -21.14 -1.94 8.95
N TYR A 643 -22.29 -1.39 8.62
CA TYR A 643 -23.51 -2.16 8.41
C TYR A 643 -23.87 -2.16 6.92
N TYR A 644 -24.32 -3.30 6.41
CA TYR A 644 -24.68 -3.44 5.00
C TYR A 644 -26.09 -4.00 4.86
N LEU A 645 -26.87 -3.37 4.00
CA LEU A 645 -28.31 -3.61 3.87
C LEU A 645 -28.69 -3.77 2.40
N ALA A 646 -29.43 -4.83 2.11
CA ALA A 646 -30.18 -4.99 0.87
C ALA A 646 -31.65 -5.26 1.21
N GLN A 647 -32.56 -4.97 0.28
CA GLN A 647 -33.96 -5.35 0.39
C GLN A 647 -34.31 -6.23 -0.80
N ASN A 648 -35.01 -7.33 -0.57
CA ASN A 648 -35.43 -8.20 -1.66
C ASN A 648 -36.59 -7.54 -2.42
N ALA A 649 -36.42 -7.31 -3.72
CA ALA A 649 -37.40 -6.63 -4.57
C ALA A 649 -38.78 -7.31 -4.62
N LYS A 650 -38.86 -8.64 -4.40
CA LYS A 650 -40.12 -9.40 -4.47
C LYS A 650 -40.85 -9.46 -3.13
N SER A 651 -40.15 -9.83 -2.07
CA SER A 651 -40.72 -10.05 -0.73
C SER A 651 -40.77 -8.80 0.14
N GLY A 652 -39.87 -7.84 -0.10
CA GLY A 652 -39.67 -6.68 0.78
C GLY A 652 -38.84 -6.97 2.02
N ASP A 653 -38.41 -8.21 2.24
CA ASP A 653 -37.57 -8.60 3.37
C ASP A 653 -36.17 -7.94 3.27
N PHE A 654 -35.66 -7.44 4.39
CA PHE A 654 -34.33 -6.84 4.50
C PHE A 654 -33.28 -7.88 4.84
N PHE A 655 -32.16 -7.86 4.10
CA PHE A 655 -30.95 -8.64 4.34
C PHE A 655 -29.93 -7.69 4.96
N PHE A 656 -29.76 -7.79 6.28
CA PHE A 656 -28.99 -6.83 7.07
C PHE A 656 -27.88 -7.51 7.83
N GLY A 657 -26.65 -7.02 7.63
CA GLY A 657 -25.46 -7.55 8.26
C GLY A 657 -24.56 -6.49 8.84
N GLY A 658 -23.69 -6.96 9.72
CA GLY A 658 -22.66 -6.19 10.41
C GLY A 658 -21.94 -7.07 11.42
N GLU A 659 -20.92 -6.49 12.04
CA GLU A 659 -20.01 -7.21 12.92
C GLU A 659 -19.92 -6.47 14.24
N ASN A 660 -20.82 -6.82 15.17
CA ASN A 660 -20.75 -6.42 16.57
C ASN A 660 -20.74 -7.68 17.44
N ALA A 661 -19.55 -8.13 17.84
CA ALA A 661 -19.35 -9.35 18.62
C ALA A 661 -18.00 -9.30 19.36
N SER A 662 -17.75 -10.24 20.27
CA SER A 662 -16.44 -10.29 20.95
C SER A 662 -15.30 -10.61 19.97
N PHE A 663 -14.06 -10.25 20.32
CA PHE A 663 -12.90 -10.52 19.46
C PHE A 663 -12.72 -11.99 19.09
N ASP A 664 -12.96 -12.90 20.02
CA ASP A 664 -12.91 -14.35 19.79
C ASP A 664 -14.07 -14.87 18.95
N GLU A 665 -15.22 -14.19 18.95
CA GLU A 665 -16.30 -14.50 18.03
C GLU A 665 -16.02 -13.97 16.61
N CYS A 666 -15.49 -12.75 16.49
CA CYS A 666 -15.14 -12.14 15.20
C CYS A 666 -13.96 -12.84 14.54
N LEU A 667 -12.86 -13.11 15.26
CA LEU A 667 -11.67 -13.77 14.72
C LEU A 667 -11.77 -15.30 14.79
N SER A 668 -12.83 -15.85 14.19
CA SER A 668 -13.14 -17.27 14.26
C SER A 668 -13.67 -17.81 12.94
N ALA A 669 -13.33 -19.06 12.65
CA ALA A 669 -13.89 -19.83 11.55
C ALA A 669 -15.14 -20.63 11.95
N ASP A 670 -15.59 -20.50 13.20
CA ASP A 670 -16.75 -21.21 13.74
C ASP A 670 -18.06 -20.55 13.32
N ASP A 671 -18.71 -21.16 12.33
CA ASP A 671 -20.02 -20.76 11.83
C ASP A 671 -21.18 -21.58 12.39
N SER A 672 -20.96 -22.37 13.45
CA SER A 672 -21.99 -23.24 14.05
C SER A 672 -23.00 -22.49 14.92
N HIS A 673 -22.68 -21.25 15.31
CA HIS A 673 -23.59 -20.37 16.04
C HIS A 673 -23.46 -18.91 15.56
N VAL A 674 -24.42 -18.10 16.00
CA VAL A 674 -24.42 -16.64 15.92
C VAL A 674 -24.68 -16.11 17.32
N GLY A 675 -23.97 -15.05 17.72
CA GLY A 675 -24.17 -14.42 19.03
C GLY A 675 -25.53 -13.74 19.13
N ASN A 676 -26.24 -13.94 20.25
CA ASN A 676 -27.53 -13.29 20.49
C ASN A 676 -27.41 -11.75 20.53
N GLU A 677 -26.27 -11.24 21.01
CA GLU A 677 -25.99 -9.81 21.06
C GLU A 677 -25.91 -9.21 19.67
N SER A 678 -25.20 -9.85 18.73
CA SER A 678 -25.13 -9.41 17.34
C SER A 678 -26.51 -9.41 16.66
N ILE A 679 -27.33 -10.43 16.91
CA ILE A 679 -28.71 -10.48 16.37
C ILE A 679 -29.55 -9.34 16.95
N THR A 680 -29.47 -9.13 18.26
CA THR A 680 -30.23 -8.08 18.97
C THR A 680 -29.83 -6.69 18.48
N GLU A 681 -28.53 -6.44 18.31
CA GLU A 681 -28.00 -5.21 17.72
C GLU A 681 -28.58 -4.97 16.32
N LEU A 682 -28.51 -5.95 15.43
CA LEU A 682 -29.02 -5.81 14.06
C LEU A 682 -30.54 -5.57 14.02
N LEU A 683 -31.30 -6.18 14.93
CA LEU A 683 -32.76 -5.97 15.06
C LEU A 683 -33.10 -4.57 15.58
N ASN A 684 -32.32 -4.05 16.52
CA ASN A 684 -32.57 -2.74 17.13
C ASN A 684 -32.11 -1.58 16.24
N THR A 685 -31.02 -1.78 15.48
CA THR A 685 -30.36 -0.71 14.72
C THR A 685 -31.04 -0.45 13.37
N LEU A 686 -31.50 -1.47 12.65
CA LEU A 686 -32.08 -1.31 11.31
C LEU A 686 -33.31 -0.39 11.28
N PRO A 687 -34.32 -0.54 12.16
CA PRO A 687 -35.49 0.34 12.14
C PRO A 687 -35.13 1.82 12.33
N GLY A 688 -34.18 2.11 13.22
CA GLY A 688 -33.69 3.46 13.49
C GLY A 688 -33.07 4.11 12.25
N PHE A 689 -32.26 3.36 11.48
CA PHE A 689 -31.70 3.87 10.22
C PHE A 689 -32.75 4.25 9.18
N LEU A 690 -33.91 3.60 9.20
CA LEU A 690 -35.02 3.86 8.29
C LEU A 690 -36.06 4.84 8.86
N GLY A 691 -35.76 5.49 9.99
CA GLY A 691 -36.67 6.46 10.63
C GLY A 691 -37.88 5.83 11.33
N VAL A 692 -37.85 4.53 11.61
CA VAL A 692 -38.93 3.79 12.30
C VAL A 692 -38.65 3.78 13.79
N GLN A 693 -39.42 4.55 14.57
CA GLN A 693 -39.19 4.68 16.02
C GLN A 693 -39.77 3.52 16.86
N GLU A 694 -40.82 2.85 16.37
CA GLU A 694 -41.47 1.75 17.10
C GLU A 694 -41.78 0.56 16.18
N PRO A 695 -40.79 -0.31 15.91
CA PRO A 695 -40.94 -1.46 15.00
C PRO A 695 -41.67 -2.63 15.69
N ARG A 696 -42.94 -2.44 16.09
CA ARG A 696 -43.67 -3.42 16.91
C ARG A 696 -43.95 -4.76 16.20
N ASP A 697 -43.95 -4.78 14.87
CA ASP A 697 -44.37 -5.92 14.04
C ASP A 697 -43.25 -6.49 13.14
N TRP A 698 -41.99 -6.11 13.35
CA TRP A 698 -40.88 -6.64 12.55
C TRP A 698 -40.54 -8.08 12.96
N GLU A 699 -40.45 -8.98 11.98
CA GLU A 699 -40.20 -10.40 12.22
C GLU A 699 -38.76 -10.78 11.83
N LEU A 700 -38.04 -11.45 12.74
CA LEU A 700 -36.78 -12.12 12.40
C LEU A 700 -37.06 -13.41 11.63
N VAL A 701 -36.84 -13.39 10.32
CA VAL A 701 -37.06 -14.55 9.43
C VAL A 701 -35.90 -15.54 9.51
N ARG A 702 -34.66 -15.04 9.60
CA ARG A 702 -33.44 -15.86 9.66
C ARG A 702 -32.29 -15.09 10.29
N ALA A 703 -31.37 -15.78 10.94
CA ALA A 703 -30.04 -15.27 11.26
C ALA A 703 -28.96 -16.32 10.95
N TRP A 704 -27.81 -15.89 10.44
CA TRP A 704 -26.68 -16.76 10.15
C TRP A 704 -25.35 -16.01 10.23
N SER A 705 -24.25 -16.75 10.34
CA SER A 705 -22.89 -16.21 10.33
C SER A 705 -22.20 -16.46 8.99
N GLY A 706 -21.41 -15.52 8.50
CA GLY A 706 -20.58 -15.66 7.30
C GLY A 706 -19.09 -15.59 7.66
N ILE A 707 -18.27 -16.53 7.18
CA ILE A 707 -16.82 -16.53 7.44
C ILE A 707 -16.08 -15.98 6.23
N MET A 708 -15.32 -14.92 6.46
CA MET A 708 -14.55 -14.17 5.46
C MET A 708 -13.06 -14.35 5.73
N GLY A 709 -12.23 -14.31 4.69
CA GLY A 709 -10.77 -14.33 4.83
C GLY A 709 -10.24 -12.92 4.75
N PHE A 710 -9.39 -12.54 5.69
CA PHE A 710 -8.78 -11.21 5.78
C PHE A 710 -7.25 -11.28 5.70
N THR A 711 -6.65 -10.21 5.19
CA THR A 711 -5.21 -9.96 5.15
C THR A 711 -4.86 -8.64 5.84
N ALA A 712 -3.59 -8.46 6.19
CA ALA A 712 -3.12 -7.23 6.84
C ALA A 712 -3.27 -5.97 5.98
N ASP A 713 -3.25 -6.13 4.66
CA ASP A 713 -3.26 -5.04 3.66
C ASP A 713 -4.66 -4.79 3.05
N GLY A 714 -5.67 -5.56 3.45
CA GLY A 714 -7.03 -5.43 2.91
C GLY A 714 -7.20 -5.91 1.46
N LEU A 715 -6.20 -6.57 0.85
CA LEU A 715 -6.26 -7.01 -0.55
C LEU A 715 -6.31 -8.55 -0.72
N PRO A 716 -6.97 -9.09 -1.77
CA PRO A 716 -6.98 -10.51 -2.09
C PRO A 716 -5.57 -11.11 -2.28
N VAL A 717 -5.44 -12.42 -2.04
CA VAL A 717 -4.22 -13.20 -2.32
C VAL A 717 -4.49 -14.14 -3.49
N VAL A 718 -3.89 -13.87 -4.65
CA VAL A 718 -4.17 -14.58 -5.90
C VAL A 718 -2.88 -14.89 -6.64
N GLY A 719 -2.68 -16.15 -7.03
CA GLY A 719 -1.57 -16.54 -7.91
C GLY A 719 -1.02 -17.94 -7.62
N GLN A 720 0.13 -18.24 -8.24
CA GLN A 720 0.89 -19.45 -7.99
C GLN A 720 1.57 -19.37 -6.61
N LEU A 721 1.46 -20.44 -5.82
CA LEU A 721 2.08 -20.52 -4.51
C LEU A 721 3.54 -20.97 -4.63
N PRO A 722 4.51 -20.23 -4.06
CA PRO A 722 5.87 -20.70 -3.94
C PRO A 722 6.00 -21.84 -2.92
N SER A 723 7.04 -22.66 -3.07
CA SER A 723 7.36 -23.76 -2.15
C SER A 723 7.56 -23.31 -0.70
N SER A 724 7.93 -22.04 -0.48
CA SER A 724 8.03 -21.42 0.85
C SER A 724 6.68 -21.32 1.58
N LEU A 725 5.56 -21.36 0.86
CA LEU A 725 4.21 -21.33 1.45
C LEU A 725 3.53 -22.70 1.45
N THR A 726 3.85 -23.58 0.49
CA THR A 726 3.26 -24.93 0.42
C THR A 726 4.03 -25.96 1.22
N GLU A 727 5.32 -25.71 1.51
CA GLU A 727 6.29 -26.68 2.02
C GLU A 727 6.44 -27.92 1.13
N ARG A 728 6.12 -27.78 -0.16
CA ARG A 728 6.17 -28.83 -1.17
C ARG A 728 7.03 -28.38 -2.34
N ASN A 729 7.79 -29.31 -2.93
CA ASN A 729 8.77 -29.02 -3.98
C ASN A 729 8.16 -28.92 -5.39
N GLY A 730 6.82 -28.87 -5.51
CA GLY A 730 6.14 -28.73 -6.78
C GLY A 730 5.73 -27.28 -7.08
N ASP A 731 5.34 -27.03 -8.32
CA ASP A 731 4.96 -25.72 -8.88
C ASP A 731 3.48 -25.67 -9.35
N GLY A 732 2.68 -26.64 -8.94
CA GLY A 732 1.31 -26.88 -9.44
C GLY A 732 0.21 -26.36 -8.51
N GLU A 733 0.55 -25.55 -7.52
CA GLU A 733 -0.36 -25.08 -6.49
C GLU A 733 -0.68 -23.60 -6.66
N TYR A 734 -1.96 -23.27 -6.67
CA TYR A 734 -2.48 -21.94 -6.98
C TYR A 734 -3.55 -21.55 -5.95
N ILE A 735 -3.65 -20.28 -5.59
CA ILE A 735 -4.63 -19.80 -4.61
C ILE A 735 -5.39 -18.58 -5.13
N ALA A 736 -6.64 -18.45 -4.75
CA ALA A 736 -7.38 -17.18 -4.77
C ALA A 736 -8.25 -17.12 -3.50
N ALA A 737 -7.86 -16.27 -2.56
CA ALA A 737 -8.44 -16.21 -1.21
C ALA A 737 -8.37 -14.79 -0.60
N ALA A 738 -8.93 -14.67 0.60
CA ALA A 738 -8.87 -13.47 1.45
C ALA A 738 -9.45 -12.21 0.81
N PHE A 739 -10.73 -12.25 0.44
CA PHE A 739 -11.38 -11.13 -0.25
C PHE A 739 -11.84 -9.99 0.67
N ASN A 740 -11.47 -10.00 1.96
CA ASN A 740 -11.66 -8.90 2.92
C ASN A 740 -13.09 -8.33 2.96
N GLY A 741 -14.11 -9.20 2.89
CA GLY A 741 -15.52 -8.80 2.87
C GLY A 741 -16.08 -8.36 1.51
N TYR A 742 -15.22 -8.17 0.49
CA TYR A 742 -15.58 -7.66 -0.84
C TYR A 742 -15.48 -8.73 -1.94
N GLY A 743 -15.85 -9.97 -1.62
CA GLY A 743 -15.80 -11.09 -2.56
C GLY A 743 -16.67 -10.90 -3.81
N MET A 744 -17.86 -10.30 -3.67
CA MET A 744 -18.76 -10.04 -4.80
C MET A 744 -18.14 -9.11 -5.86
N ALA A 745 -17.23 -8.22 -5.45
CA ALA A 745 -16.55 -7.27 -6.33
C ALA A 745 -15.19 -7.76 -6.86
N ASN A 746 -14.73 -8.96 -6.44
CA ASN A 746 -13.37 -9.43 -6.76
C ASN A 746 -13.26 -10.91 -7.18
N CYS A 747 -14.20 -11.78 -6.76
CA CYS A 747 -14.02 -13.23 -6.87
C CYS A 747 -14.06 -13.78 -8.30
N LEU A 748 -14.90 -13.21 -9.18
CA LEU A 748 -15.14 -13.75 -10.52
C LEU A 748 -13.88 -13.59 -11.37
N LEU A 749 -13.38 -12.36 -11.52
CA LEU A 749 -12.16 -12.10 -12.30
C LEU A 749 -10.90 -12.68 -11.64
N SER A 750 -10.87 -12.77 -10.30
CA SER A 750 -9.73 -13.42 -9.63
C SER A 750 -9.66 -14.91 -9.96
N GLY A 751 -10.81 -15.61 -10.03
CA GLY A 751 -10.83 -17.01 -10.47
C GLY A 751 -10.49 -17.17 -11.94
N GLN A 752 -10.90 -16.25 -12.80
CA GLN A 752 -10.54 -16.26 -14.22
C GLN A 752 -9.04 -16.02 -14.42
N ALA A 753 -8.46 -15.05 -13.70
CA ALA A 753 -7.03 -14.78 -13.70
C ALA A 753 -6.26 -16.03 -13.24
N LEU A 754 -6.69 -16.65 -12.14
CA LEU A 754 -6.06 -17.86 -11.61
C LEU A 754 -6.05 -19.00 -12.62
N ALA A 755 -7.21 -19.29 -13.25
CA ALA A 755 -7.31 -20.32 -14.28
C ALA A 755 -6.42 -20.02 -15.50
N LYS A 756 -6.35 -18.76 -15.94
CA LYS A 756 -5.46 -18.33 -17.02
C LYS A 756 -3.99 -18.53 -16.68
N MET A 757 -3.56 -18.15 -15.47
CA MET A 757 -2.21 -18.45 -14.97
C MET A 757 -1.94 -19.97 -14.95
N MET A 758 -2.94 -20.77 -14.55
CA MET A 758 -2.83 -22.23 -14.58
C MET A 758 -2.69 -22.78 -16.01
N MET A 759 -3.24 -22.13 -17.03
CA MET A 759 -3.05 -22.50 -18.43
C MET A 759 -1.73 -21.95 -19.02
N GLY A 760 -0.96 -21.17 -18.25
CA GLY A 760 0.27 -20.53 -18.69
C GLY A 760 0.06 -19.24 -19.50
N GLU A 761 -1.14 -18.67 -19.42
CA GLU A 761 -1.45 -17.37 -20.03
C GLU A 761 -0.95 -16.21 -19.16
N ASP A 762 -0.49 -15.14 -19.80
CA ASP A 762 -0.12 -13.90 -19.14
C ASP A 762 -1.37 -13.03 -18.88
N VAL A 763 -1.53 -12.60 -17.64
CA VAL A 763 -2.64 -11.75 -17.19
C VAL A 763 -2.18 -10.38 -16.69
N SER A 764 -0.88 -10.09 -16.75
CA SER A 764 -0.27 -8.88 -16.19
C SER A 764 -0.80 -7.56 -16.76
N SER A 765 -1.40 -7.60 -17.96
CA SER A 765 -1.95 -6.42 -18.63
C SER A 765 -3.24 -5.89 -17.99
N TRP A 766 -3.98 -6.72 -17.25
CA TRP A 766 -5.29 -6.36 -16.68
C TRP A 766 -5.45 -6.80 -15.22
N PHE A 767 -4.66 -7.78 -14.76
CA PHE A 767 -4.71 -8.25 -13.39
C PHE A 767 -3.88 -7.34 -12.45
N PRO A 768 -4.42 -6.90 -11.30
CA PRO A 768 -3.67 -6.08 -10.36
C PRO A 768 -2.51 -6.86 -9.72
N ASP A 769 -1.27 -6.46 -10.01
CA ASP A 769 -0.07 -7.05 -9.38
C ASP A 769 -0.09 -6.97 -7.84
N ALA A 770 -0.79 -5.98 -7.27
CA ALA A 770 -1.00 -5.84 -5.83
C ALA A 770 -1.74 -7.04 -5.19
N TYR A 771 -2.50 -7.81 -5.98
CA TYR A 771 -3.17 -9.03 -5.51
C TYR A 771 -2.26 -10.27 -5.59
N GLY A 772 -1.13 -10.15 -6.28
CA GLY A 772 -0.15 -11.21 -6.53
C GLY A 772 0.54 -11.71 -5.26
N ILE A 773 1.29 -12.80 -5.41
CA ILE A 773 2.07 -13.45 -4.37
C ILE A 773 3.54 -13.26 -4.68
N HIS A 774 4.11 -12.16 -4.21
CA HIS A 774 5.52 -11.83 -4.38
C HIS A 774 6.18 -11.47 -3.05
N ASP A 775 7.51 -11.60 -3.01
CA ASP A 775 8.29 -11.50 -1.77
C ASP A 775 8.09 -10.16 -1.04
N GLU A 776 7.94 -9.06 -1.79
CA GLU A 776 7.70 -7.74 -1.21
C GLU A 776 6.38 -7.70 -0.45
N ARG A 777 5.28 -8.17 -1.08
CA ARG A 777 3.97 -8.23 -0.42
C ARG A 777 3.94 -9.23 0.73
N LEU A 778 4.55 -10.40 0.59
CA LEU A 778 4.59 -11.41 1.65
C LEU A 778 5.29 -10.90 2.93
N ARG A 779 6.21 -9.94 2.82
CA ARG A 779 6.83 -9.25 3.98
C ARG A 779 5.89 -8.26 4.66
N MET A 780 4.89 -7.74 3.96
CA MET A 780 3.84 -6.88 4.53
C MET A 780 2.74 -7.69 5.21
N LEU A 781 2.45 -8.89 4.71
CA LEU A 781 1.47 -9.81 5.29
C LEU A 781 2.04 -10.51 6.53
N THR A 782 2.07 -9.80 7.66
CA THR A 782 2.53 -10.32 8.95
C THR A 782 1.42 -10.31 9.99
N VAL A 783 1.55 -11.17 11.01
CA VAL A 783 0.66 -11.15 12.18
C VAL A 783 0.70 -9.78 12.86
N GLN A 784 1.88 -9.16 12.94
CA GLN A 784 2.04 -7.84 13.54
C GLN A 784 1.22 -6.78 12.82
N ASN A 785 1.29 -6.73 11.49
CA ASN A 785 0.51 -5.78 10.70
C ASN A 785 -0.99 -6.09 10.76
N SER A 786 -1.36 -7.38 10.74
CA SER A 786 -2.76 -7.80 10.93
C SER A 786 -3.32 -7.38 12.30
N MET A 787 -2.50 -7.37 13.34
CA MET A 787 -2.89 -6.91 14.67
C MET A 787 -2.93 -5.38 14.79
N GLN A 788 -2.14 -4.66 14.01
CA GLN A 788 -1.97 -3.21 14.16
C GLN A 788 -3.33 -2.48 14.07
N TYR A 789 -4.16 -2.87 13.11
CA TYR A 789 -5.53 -2.38 12.97
C TYR A 789 -6.38 -2.54 14.24
N TYR A 790 -6.34 -3.71 14.88
CA TYR A 790 -7.08 -3.98 16.12
C TYR A 790 -6.47 -3.29 17.34
N ILE A 791 -5.15 -3.07 17.35
CA ILE A 791 -4.43 -2.41 18.45
C ILE A 791 -4.70 -0.91 18.45
N ASP A 792 -4.74 -0.26 17.29
CA ASP A 792 -4.96 1.19 17.18
C ASP A 792 -6.35 1.57 17.69
N LEU A 793 -7.37 0.74 17.43
CA LEU A 793 -8.73 0.91 17.95
C LEU A 793 -8.82 0.85 19.49
N LEU A 794 -7.96 0.05 20.12
CA LEU A 794 -7.90 -0.06 21.58
C LEU A 794 -7.16 1.12 22.24
N ALA A 795 -6.36 1.86 21.47
CA ALA A 795 -5.56 2.98 21.97
C ALA A 795 -6.33 4.32 21.94
N GLU A 796 -7.42 4.43 21.17
CA GLU A 796 -8.20 5.66 21.02
C GLU A 796 -9.18 5.92 22.18
N GLU A 797 -9.73 4.89 22.84
CA GLU A 797 -10.64 5.04 24.00
C GLU A 797 -9.94 5.46 25.31
N GLU A 798 -8.60 5.44 25.38
CA GLU A 798 -7.86 6.01 26.52
C GLU A 798 -7.84 7.56 26.51
N ARG A 799 -8.48 8.21 25.52
CA ARG A 799 -8.73 9.65 25.53
C ARG A 799 -10.00 9.94 26.33
N PRO A 800 -9.95 10.70 27.45
CA PRO A 800 -11.18 11.14 28.09
C PRO A 800 -11.97 12.01 27.11
N SER A 801 -13.22 11.64 26.84
CA SER A 801 -14.20 12.50 26.21
C SER A 801 -14.25 13.81 26.99
N SER A 802 -13.72 14.89 26.42
CA SER A 802 -13.82 16.21 27.03
C SER A 802 -15.27 16.70 26.95
N PRO A 803 -15.83 17.32 28.01
CA PRO A 803 -17.15 17.94 27.97
C PRO A 803 -17.21 19.15 27.03
#